data_AF-A0A2K2RFX6-F1
#
_entry.id   AF-A0A2K2RFX6-F1
#
_cell.length_a   1.000
_cell.length_b   1.000
_cell.length_c   1.000
_cell.angle_alpha   90.00
_cell.angle_beta   90.00
_cell.angle_gamma   90.00
#
_symmetry.space_group_name_H-M   'P 1'
#
loop_
_entity.id
_entity.type
_entity.pdbx_description
1 polymer ?
#
loop_
_entity_poly.entity_id
_entity_poly.type
_entity_poly.pdbx_seq_one_letter_code
_entity_poly.pdbx_strand_id
1 'polypeptide(L)'
;MMPSLHAPRHALEPFRAAADPGLVALHDLAGRPRGTGFVADRHGTVITSHEAVDGLPRLVLYGAEGRHSIVTADAVTPLPALGLALVRAGDLGVAPLPVTSRDTVETGAYVRIPAGGWREARVLGTTTVTYTATDRAHRVPGALELAVGTAGRDALRLGGGAAGGPVLDPATGTVVGVLGTALRTAASDVGFAVPLRPTVPALAGLLMENAATVPAYGSDLNLAGLVGLTAASVARHGPQAVVEPVERPAVRTELHAFDRGDAAVLGLVGPPGSGRSTELAALAGRRHREGLPTLWLRGADLREDDTSVADAARRALERAAADVTARMPFPPQDLGDLAPERLALLAHTAGRPLLLLLDDLGQMAPGLYRRRVAWAEETARRLRATGTRLVVSCGAEHWEEAGFASGLPHHGGTGPEGLPPCVVLGDLTADEAREARARYGIPEGAVSEADAAHPLTLRLLAEVRSDVAAAAPDGPVDRDDVLAAHLDLTCLRIAQRLAGGLGVRGTAVRRLAARAAGKAHEAARRCLGTEDGALDRASFEELFPEPGTGFATASGRHGGAAPGWADAVLAEGLLVPAGDGYRFGHEELADWLQGAHLDLDGALHTLVHAPAPASAADTEPVPRHRIGPVVEALLCLARRHGAARLSSRLADLTHALDADPGSWWACRLLTGVLTRVPDAGPYADVLRLLADRVVAWREQRRAVPPGLGPAFWTRLRLPVDARCALLRRLVPADGPPCESAPRFLDAVAGLLTAEPATVLPYLIRWFDDERPLPATPHATVATAAQALLHTHRHAAPDALTEALADSPHRRADELLAVLAEEEPGTMCRAVDRWAEDPRPARRAAAVTHGLRVAPYARDLGDRTLLRYAALAVLVRTADRALHGGALALLVRDPDSRGRHLARALERFAEGDPHFPPSALTDALTTHTEPVLDAFRTRLTEGTDADDTFRALADATTPALARPVAALVREVVALRPELTGSVAGYADRRLDLGPAARAVLRLLLTELLDDGPRPLRLALAGVLAAPGASASRPLRRALLDTLLAREADPGVLDAVLRAAARNTGPELRVLVHRTGLLLVRTAEGAARLDRTLADLARHVPGLAAAVAGWLADAPRVWGPLVGPATREVIDELTGAAAPV
;
A
#
# COMPACT_ATOMS: atom_id res chain seq x y z
N MET A 1 -65.91 18.26 26.08
CA MET A 1 -67.29 17.98 26.56
C MET A 1 -67.61 16.55 26.16
N MET A 2 -68.27 15.79 27.04
CA MET A 2 -68.49 14.32 27.02
C MET A 2 -67.35 13.47 27.64
N PRO A 3 -67.68 12.44 28.45
CA PRO A 3 -67.34 12.46 29.87
C PRO A 3 -66.60 11.22 30.39
N SER A 4 -66.02 11.41 31.58
CA SER A 4 -65.54 10.38 32.51
C SER A 4 -66.57 9.25 32.71
N LEU A 5 -66.14 8.01 32.49
CA LEU A 5 -66.76 6.80 33.02
C LEU A 5 -65.71 6.06 33.84
N HIS A 6 -65.60 6.47 35.10
CA HIS A 6 -65.15 5.60 36.19
C HIS A 6 -66.13 4.42 36.30
N ALA A 7 -65.65 3.22 35.99
CA ALA A 7 -66.23 1.96 36.44
C ALA A 7 -65.20 1.26 37.36
N PRO A 8 -65.65 0.55 38.40
CA PRO A 8 -64.93 0.43 39.66
C PRO A 8 -63.76 -0.55 39.56
N ARG A 9 -62.58 -0.06 39.97
CA ARG A 9 -61.46 -0.88 40.45
C ARG A 9 -61.92 -1.61 41.72
N HIS A 10 -62.62 -2.73 41.57
CA HIS A 10 -62.74 -3.69 42.66
C HIS A 10 -61.40 -4.41 42.81
N ALA A 11 -60.89 -4.35 44.03
CA ALA A 11 -59.62 -4.88 44.49
C ALA A 11 -59.37 -6.32 44.02
N LEU A 12 -58.42 -6.49 43.10
CA LEU A 12 -57.41 -7.54 43.24
C LEU A 12 -56.26 -6.87 43.99
N GLU A 13 -56.21 -7.06 45.31
CA GLU A 13 -54.97 -6.86 46.06
C GLU A 13 -53.85 -7.63 45.35
N PRO A 14 -52.67 -7.03 45.14
CA PRO A 14 -51.59 -7.72 44.46
C PRO A 14 -51.05 -8.80 45.39
N PHE A 15 -51.42 -10.06 45.14
CA PHE A 15 -50.64 -11.22 45.57
C PHE A 15 -49.28 -11.17 44.86
N ARG A 16 -48.40 -10.25 45.28
CA ARG A 16 -46.98 -10.26 44.93
C ARG A 16 -46.28 -11.27 45.83
N ALA A 17 -46.41 -12.55 45.50
CA ALA A 17 -45.25 -13.40 45.68
C ALA A 17 -44.23 -12.89 44.66
N ALA A 18 -43.11 -12.33 45.12
CA ALA A 18 -41.98 -12.14 44.21
C ALA A 18 -41.72 -13.51 43.59
N ALA A 19 -41.91 -13.65 42.27
CA ALA A 19 -41.54 -14.88 41.59
C ALA A 19 -40.05 -15.10 41.91
N ASP A 20 -39.72 -16.31 42.40
CA ASP A 20 -38.32 -16.66 42.63
C ASP A 20 -37.52 -16.35 41.35
N PRO A 21 -36.30 -15.78 41.47
CA PRO A 21 -35.55 -15.31 40.32
C PRO A 21 -35.44 -16.41 39.25
N GLY A 22 -35.79 -16.08 38.00
CA GLY A 22 -35.75 -17.01 36.86
C GLY A 22 -37.03 -17.82 36.61
N LEU A 23 -38.10 -17.66 37.39
CA LEU A 23 -39.37 -18.36 37.20
C LEU A 23 -40.48 -17.47 36.63
N VAL A 24 -41.40 -18.09 35.90
CA VAL A 24 -42.66 -17.52 35.43
C VAL A 24 -43.80 -18.16 36.21
N ALA A 25 -44.66 -17.37 36.84
CA ALA A 25 -45.81 -17.90 37.58
C ALA A 25 -47.06 -17.97 36.68
N LEU A 26 -47.74 -19.12 36.67
CA LEU A 26 -48.93 -19.38 35.86
C LEU A 26 -50.18 -19.32 36.72
N HIS A 27 -51.16 -18.51 36.31
CA HIS A 27 -52.45 -18.38 36.97
C HIS A 27 -53.60 -18.54 35.97
N ASP A 28 -54.76 -18.98 36.48
CA ASP A 28 -56.00 -18.87 35.72
C ASP A 28 -56.54 -17.43 35.75
N LEU A 29 -57.58 -17.13 34.95
CA LEU A 29 -58.21 -15.81 34.94
C LEU A 29 -58.86 -15.41 36.27
N ALA A 30 -59.13 -16.37 37.15
CA ALA A 30 -59.64 -16.12 38.50
C ALA A 30 -58.52 -15.80 39.50
N GLY A 31 -57.26 -15.74 39.04
CA GLY A 31 -56.09 -15.45 39.87
C GLY A 31 -55.65 -16.63 40.73
N ARG A 32 -56.12 -17.85 40.45
CA ARG A 32 -55.68 -19.05 41.19
C ARG A 32 -54.35 -19.54 40.62
N PRO A 33 -53.34 -19.85 41.46
CA PRO A 33 -52.07 -20.37 41.01
C PRO A 33 -52.27 -21.75 40.37
N ARG A 34 -51.73 -21.93 39.17
CA ARG A 34 -51.78 -23.17 38.39
C ARG A 34 -50.45 -23.90 38.39
N GLY A 35 -49.35 -23.17 38.53
CA GLY A 35 -48.01 -23.71 38.57
C GLY A 35 -46.98 -22.65 38.25
N THR A 36 -45.79 -23.11 37.90
CA THR A 36 -44.66 -22.30 37.45
C THR A 36 -44.14 -22.81 36.11
N GLY A 37 -43.26 -22.04 35.50
CA GLY A 37 -42.54 -22.40 34.29
C GLY A 37 -41.26 -21.59 34.21
N PHE A 38 -40.49 -21.81 33.16
CA PHE A 38 -39.28 -21.04 32.89
C PHE A 38 -39.22 -20.69 31.41
N VAL A 39 -38.58 -19.57 31.11
CA VAL A 39 -38.34 -19.15 29.72
C VAL A 39 -37.24 -20.02 29.13
N ALA A 40 -37.46 -20.59 27.96
CA ALA A 40 -36.54 -21.52 27.31
C ALA A 40 -35.82 -20.90 26.10
N ASP A 41 -36.24 -19.74 25.59
CA ASP A 41 -35.58 -19.07 24.48
C ASP A 41 -35.69 -17.55 24.59
N ARG A 42 -34.97 -16.84 23.72
CA ARG A 42 -35.05 -15.37 23.60
C ARG A 42 -36.38 -14.86 23.05
N HIS A 43 -37.23 -15.74 22.51
CA HIS A 43 -38.55 -15.39 21.98
C HIS A 43 -39.62 -15.36 23.07
N GLY A 44 -39.28 -15.77 24.29
CA GLY A 44 -40.21 -15.80 25.42
C GLY A 44 -41.09 -17.05 25.42
N THR A 45 -40.63 -18.16 24.84
CA THR A 45 -41.32 -19.46 24.95
C THR A 45 -41.11 -20.01 26.36
N VAL A 46 -42.19 -20.25 27.09
CA VAL A 46 -42.19 -20.80 28.44
C VAL A 46 -42.43 -22.31 28.39
N ILE A 47 -41.57 -23.09 29.03
CA ILE A 47 -41.79 -24.52 29.27
C ILE A 47 -42.45 -24.67 30.65
N THR A 48 -43.52 -25.46 30.71
CA THR A 48 -44.24 -25.81 31.94
C THR A 48 -44.79 -27.23 31.85
N SER A 49 -45.43 -27.72 32.91
CA SER A 49 -46.12 -29.00 32.91
C SER A 49 -47.49 -28.88 32.24
N HIS A 50 -47.95 -29.94 31.58
CA HIS A 50 -49.26 -29.95 30.93
C HIS A 50 -50.40 -29.69 31.94
N GLU A 51 -50.27 -30.19 33.18
CA GLU A 51 -51.26 -29.98 34.25
C GLU A 51 -51.49 -28.50 34.61
N ALA A 52 -50.49 -27.63 34.39
CA ALA A 52 -50.61 -26.20 34.66
C ALA A 52 -51.53 -25.50 33.64
N VAL A 53 -51.66 -26.06 32.44
CA VAL A 53 -52.44 -25.49 31.32
C VAL A 53 -53.70 -26.29 30.97
N ASP A 54 -53.79 -27.54 31.42
CA ASP A 54 -54.84 -28.48 31.05
C ASP A 54 -56.25 -27.94 31.35
N GLY A 55 -57.14 -28.01 30.36
CA GLY A 55 -58.53 -27.56 30.45
C GLY A 55 -58.76 -26.04 30.52
N LEU A 56 -57.73 -25.20 30.37
CA LEU A 56 -57.87 -23.74 30.50
C LEU A 56 -58.01 -23.02 29.15
N PRO A 57 -59.02 -22.13 28.97
CA PRO A 57 -59.18 -21.37 27.73
C PRO A 57 -58.21 -20.19 27.62
N ARG A 58 -57.74 -19.66 28.76
CA ARG A 58 -56.76 -18.57 28.88
C ARG A 58 -55.91 -18.74 30.14
N LEU A 59 -54.67 -18.27 30.06
CA LEU A 59 -53.69 -18.28 31.15
C LEU A 59 -53.11 -16.89 31.34
N VAL A 60 -52.72 -16.56 32.57
CA VAL A 60 -51.97 -15.34 32.90
C VAL A 60 -50.58 -15.74 33.37
N LEU A 61 -49.56 -15.25 32.68
CA LEU A 61 -48.13 -15.48 32.96
C LEU A 61 -47.56 -14.24 33.62
N TYR A 62 -46.93 -14.40 34.79
CA TYR A 62 -46.24 -13.31 35.50
C TYR A 62 -44.74 -13.52 35.46
N GLY A 63 -44.02 -12.51 34.98
CA GLY A 63 -42.56 -12.47 34.92
C GLY A 63 -41.94 -11.44 35.88
N ALA A 64 -40.76 -10.95 35.55
CA ALA A 64 -40.02 -10.01 36.38
C ALA A 64 -40.62 -8.59 36.33
N GLU A 65 -40.32 -7.77 37.35
CA GLU A 65 -40.66 -6.34 37.40
C GLU A 65 -42.16 -6.00 37.20
N GLY A 66 -43.06 -6.97 37.43
CA GLY A 66 -44.49 -6.81 37.24
C GLY A 66 -44.98 -6.94 35.78
N ARG A 67 -44.09 -7.34 34.85
CA ARG A 67 -44.48 -7.71 33.49
C ARG A 67 -45.35 -8.96 33.52
N HIS A 68 -46.43 -8.97 32.75
CA HIS A 68 -47.32 -10.12 32.63
C HIS A 68 -47.88 -10.24 31.20
N SER A 69 -48.27 -11.44 30.83
CA SER A 69 -48.84 -11.74 29.51
C SER A 69 -50.08 -12.62 29.67
N ILE A 70 -51.17 -12.29 28.96
CA ILE A 70 -52.38 -13.11 28.91
C ILE A 70 -52.36 -13.88 27.59
N VAL A 71 -52.34 -15.20 27.68
CA VAL A 71 -52.23 -16.09 26.53
C VAL A 71 -53.49 -16.93 26.37
N THR A 72 -53.92 -17.09 25.12
CA THR A 72 -55.03 -17.93 24.70
C THR A 72 -54.54 -19.31 24.27
N ALA A 73 -55.46 -20.27 24.09
CA ALA A 73 -55.11 -21.66 23.77
C ALA A 73 -54.27 -21.83 22.48
N ASP A 74 -54.35 -20.92 21.50
CA ASP A 74 -53.54 -20.90 20.28
C ASP A 74 -52.05 -20.55 20.50
N ALA A 75 -51.74 -19.93 21.64
CA ALA A 75 -50.37 -19.69 22.08
C ALA A 75 -49.77 -20.87 22.87
N VAL A 76 -50.58 -21.89 23.18
CA VAL A 76 -50.18 -23.09 23.94
C VAL A 76 -50.04 -24.28 22.99
N THR A 77 -48.88 -24.91 23.00
CA THR A 77 -48.64 -26.21 22.36
C THR A 77 -48.67 -27.29 23.43
N PRO A 78 -49.81 -28.00 23.62
CA PRO A 78 -49.92 -29.04 24.65
C PRO A 78 -49.18 -30.31 24.22
N LEU A 79 -48.38 -30.88 25.13
CA LEU A 79 -47.65 -32.15 24.94
C LEU A 79 -48.01 -33.15 26.05
N PRO A 80 -49.28 -33.58 26.20
CA PRO A 80 -49.74 -34.39 27.31
C PRO A 80 -49.08 -35.78 27.38
N ALA A 81 -48.67 -36.35 26.24
CA ALA A 81 -47.90 -37.60 26.18
C ALA A 81 -46.52 -37.48 26.84
N LEU A 82 -45.99 -36.27 26.98
CA LEU A 82 -44.77 -35.96 27.71
C LEU A 82 -45.06 -35.32 29.08
N GLY A 83 -46.31 -35.01 29.42
CA GLY A 83 -46.65 -34.23 30.61
C GLY A 83 -46.19 -32.77 30.57
N LEU A 84 -45.91 -32.21 29.38
CA LEU A 84 -45.36 -30.86 29.18
C LEU A 84 -46.30 -29.96 28.38
N ALA A 85 -46.07 -28.65 28.44
CA ALA A 85 -46.65 -27.67 27.53
C ALA A 85 -45.65 -26.56 27.20
N LEU A 86 -45.71 -26.06 25.96
CA LEU A 86 -44.92 -24.91 25.50
C LEU A 86 -45.86 -23.72 25.33
N VAL A 87 -45.54 -22.58 25.91
CA VAL A 87 -46.41 -21.40 25.92
C VAL A 87 -45.67 -20.20 25.33
N ARG A 88 -46.17 -19.64 24.23
CA ARG A 88 -45.58 -18.45 23.60
C ARG A 88 -46.07 -17.18 24.31
N ALA A 89 -45.19 -16.54 25.07
CA ALA A 89 -45.56 -15.46 25.99
C ALA A 89 -45.01 -14.07 25.61
N GLY A 90 -43.96 -14.00 24.80
CA GLY A 90 -43.21 -12.77 24.53
C GLY A 90 -42.28 -12.36 25.68
N ASP A 91 -41.85 -11.09 25.71
CA ASP A 91 -40.90 -10.59 26.70
C ASP A 91 -41.53 -10.43 28.10
N LEU A 92 -41.27 -11.41 28.96
CA LEU A 92 -41.67 -11.43 30.37
C LEU A 92 -40.63 -10.79 31.31
N GLY A 93 -39.53 -10.23 30.78
CA GLY A 93 -38.41 -9.71 31.58
C GLY A 93 -37.63 -10.78 32.36
N VAL A 94 -37.83 -12.06 32.04
CA VAL A 94 -37.15 -13.20 32.69
C VAL A 94 -36.11 -13.76 31.72
N ALA A 95 -34.87 -13.93 32.19
CA ALA A 95 -33.80 -14.51 31.37
C ALA A 95 -34.07 -16.01 31.10
N PRO A 96 -33.81 -16.50 29.88
CA PRO A 96 -33.99 -17.91 29.56
C PRO A 96 -33.02 -18.80 30.34
N LEU A 97 -33.47 -20.00 30.72
CA LEU A 97 -32.62 -21.00 31.40
C LEU A 97 -32.05 -22.01 30.40
N PRO A 98 -30.77 -22.39 30.53
CA PRO A 98 -30.17 -23.41 29.67
C PRO A 98 -30.75 -24.79 29.97
N VAL A 99 -31.03 -25.58 28.94
CA VAL A 99 -31.50 -26.97 29.08
C VAL A 99 -30.34 -27.92 28.81
N THR A 100 -30.22 -28.99 29.61
CA THR A 100 -29.14 -29.96 29.43
C THR A 100 -29.22 -30.65 28.08
N SER A 101 -28.06 -30.95 27.50
CA SER A 101 -27.95 -31.80 26.30
C SER A 101 -27.79 -33.29 26.65
N ARG A 102 -27.66 -33.62 27.95
CA ARG A 102 -27.46 -34.99 28.43
C ARG A 102 -28.74 -35.80 28.35
N ASP A 103 -28.61 -37.05 27.91
CA ASP A 103 -29.73 -37.99 27.82
C ASP A 103 -30.17 -38.53 29.19
N THR A 104 -29.28 -38.54 30.18
CA THR A 104 -29.50 -39.11 31.51
C THR A 104 -28.92 -38.24 32.61
N VAL A 105 -29.55 -38.32 33.79
CA VAL A 105 -29.03 -37.79 35.04
C VAL A 105 -28.65 -38.98 35.91
N GLU A 106 -27.46 -38.95 36.51
CA GLU A 106 -26.96 -40.06 37.32
C GLU A 106 -27.82 -40.27 38.58
N THR A 107 -28.11 -41.54 38.88
CA THR A 107 -28.75 -41.91 40.14
C THR A 107 -27.85 -41.48 41.31
N GLY A 108 -28.45 -40.79 42.27
CA GLY A 108 -27.76 -40.26 43.44
C GLY A 108 -27.30 -38.80 43.29
N ALA A 109 -27.42 -38.20 42.10
CA ALA A 109 -27.11 -36.79 41.87
C ALA A 109 -28.03 -35.86 42.65
N TYR A 110 -27.50 -34.70 43.06
CA TYR A 110 -28.27 -33.62 43.65
C TYR A 110 -28.81 -32.69 42.56
N VAL A 111 -30.04 -32.23 42.74
CA VAL A 111 -30.72 -31.26 41.86
C VAL A 111 -31.36 -30.16 42.70
N ARG A 112 -31.58 -28.99 42.11
CA ARG A 112 -32.30 -27.88 42.72
C ARG A 112 -33.70 -27.74 42.11
N ILE A 113 -34.71 -27.59 42.97
CA ILE A 113 -36.11 -27.53 42.58
C ILE A 113 -36.84 -26.34 43.26
N PRO A 114 -37.79 -25.69 42.56
CA PRO A 114 -38.63 -24.64 43.15
C PRO A 114 -39.80 -25.27 43.91
N ALA A 115 -39.58 -25.55 45.20
CA ALA A 115 -40.53 -26.21 46.09
C ALA A 115 -40.78 -25.36 47.35
N GLY A 116 -41.46 -24.22 47.18
CA GLY A 116 -41.62 -23.21 48.23
C GLY A 116 -40.29 -22.53 48.55
N GLY A 117 -39.66 -21.97 47.51
CA GLY A 117 -38.26 -21.56 47.46
C GLY A 117 -37.36 -22.63 46.81
N TRP A 118 -36.14 -22.25 46.45
CA TRP A 118 -35.13 -23.16 45.90
C TRP A 118 -34.64 -24.16 46.96
N ARG A 119 -34.76 -25.47 46.66
CA ARG A 119 -34.37 -26.56 47.56
C ARG A 119 -33.57 -27.63 46.83
N GLU A 120 -32.70 -28.33 47.56
CA GLU A 120 -32.01 -29.50 47.03
C GLU A 120 -32.87 -30.77 47.16
N ALA A 121 -32.86 -31.58 46.11
CA ALA A 121 -33.46 -32.90 46.05
C ALA A 121 -32.44 -33.90 45.46
N ARG A 122 -32.64 -35.19 45.72
CA ARG A 122 -31.76 -36.26 45.21
C ARG A 122 -32.48 -37.13 44.20
N VAL A 123 -31.83 -37.41 43.08
CA VAL A 123 -32.35 -38.31 42.04
C VAL A 123 -32.20 -39.76 42.50
N LEU A 124 -33.31 -40.49 42.60
CA LEU A 124 -33.34 -41.90 43.03
C LEU A 124 -33.23 -42.87 41.86
N GLY A 125 -33.61 -42.44 40.66
CA GLY A 125 -33.60 -43.23 39.44
C GLY A 125 -34.58 -42.68 38.41
N THR A 126 -34.84 -43.48 37.38
CA THR A 126 -35.87 -43.19 36.36
C THR A 126 -36.96 -44.26 36.41
N THR A 127 -38.22 -43.86 36.24
CA THR A 127 -39.37 -44.78 36.22
C THR A 127 -40.42 -44.35 35.20
N THR A 128 -41.37 -45.24 34.91
CA THR A 128 -42.54 -44.89 34.07
C THR A 128 -43.68 -44.47 34.98
N VAL A 129 -44.16 -43.24 34.81
CA VAL A 129 -45.27 -42.67 35.59
C VAL A 129 -46.54 -42.58 34.77
N THR A 130 -47.69 -42.59 35.44
CA THR A 130 -48.99 -42.32 34.82
C THR A 130 -49.40 -40.88 35.08
N TYR A 131 -49.68 -40.14 34.02
CA TYR A 131 -50.24 -38.79 34.04
C TYR A 131 -51.70 -38.86 33.56
N THR A 132 -52.66 -38.36 34.36
CA THR A 132 -54.07 -38.32 33.96
C THR A 132 -54.43 -36.91 33.54
N ALA A 133 -54.51 -36.67 32.24
CA ALA A 133 -55.00 -35.41 31.67
C ALA A 133 -56.54 -35.45 31.57
N THR A 134 -57.14 -34.30 31.26
CA THR A 134 -58.60 -34.15 31.12
C THR A 134 -59.20 -35.05 30.03
N ASP A 135 -58.41 -35.42 29.01
CA ASP A 135 -58.85 -36.31 27.93
C ASP A 135 -58.68 -37.80 28.30
N ARG A 136 -57.46 -38.23 28.67
CA ARG A 136 -57.12 -39.62 28.99
C ARG A 136 -55.88 -39.75 29.87
N ALA A 137 -55.59 -40.99 30.27
CA ALA A 137 -54.34 -41.34 30.95
C ALA A 137 -53.19 -41.57 29.94
N HIS A 138 -52.04 -40.96 30.21
CA HIS A 138 -50.79 -41.08 29.47
C HIS A 138 -49.73 -41.80 30.32
N ARG A 139 -48.96 -42.70 29.70
CA ARG A 139 -47.73 -43.23 30.31
C ARG A 139 -46.55 -42.38 29.87
N VAL A 140 -45.85 -41.78 30.83
CA VAL A 140 -44.66 -40.97 30.58
C VAL A 140 -43.44 -41.79 31.01
N PRO A 141 -42.66 -42.36 30.07
CA PRO A 141 -41.48 -43.13 30.40
C PRO A 141 -40.31 -42.23 30.81
N GLY A 142 -39.44 -42.74 31.68
CA GLY A 142 -38.17 -42.08 32.02
C GLY A 142 -38.28 -40.86 32.92
N ALA A 143 -39.38 -40.70 33.67
CA ALA A 143 -39.51 -39.64 34.67
C ALA A 143 -38.51 -39.84 35.82
N LEU A 144 -37.87 -38.76 36.26
CA LEU A 144 -36.93 -38.73 37.36
C LEU A 144 -37.68 -38.84 38.69
N GLU A 145 -37.28 -39.79 39.54
CA GLU A 145 -37.80 -39.94 40.90
C GLU A 145 -36.95 -39.09 41.86
N LEU A 146 -37.60 -38.18 42.59
CA LEU A 146 -36.92 -37.17 43.42
C LEU A 146 -37.24 -37.37 44.91
N ALA A 147 -36.19 -37.53 45.70
CA ALA A 147 -36.25 -37.44 47.16
C ALA A 147 -36.02 -36.00 47.62
N VAL A 148 -37.01 -35.41 48.30
CA VAL A 148 -36.93 -34.07 48.90
C VAL A 148 -37.15 -34.15 50.41
N GLY A 149 -36.53 -33.24 51.16
CA GLY A 149 -36.79 -33.09 52.59
C GLY A 149 -38.25 -32.77 52.90
N THR A 150 -38.68 -33.01 54.14
CA THR A 150 -40.09 -32.91 54.58
C THR A 150 -40.76 -31.56 54.26
N ALA A 151 -40.01 -30.45 54.34
CA ALA A 151 -40.52 -29.11 54.03
C ALA A 151 -40.80 -28.84 52.54
N GLY A 152 -40.16 -29.55 51.62
CA GLY A 152 -40.39 -29.42 50.17
C GLY A 152 -41.45 -30.38 49.63
N ARG A 153 -41.85 -31.37 50.43
CA ARG A 153 -42.77 -32.43 50.01
C ARG A 153 -44.18 -31.94 49.74
N ASP A 154 -44.68 -30.97 50.52
CA ASP A 154 -46.02 -30.42 50.32
C ASP A 154 -46.14 -29.63 49.01
N ALA A 155 -45.07 -28.96 48.57
CA ALA A 155 -45.06 -28.24 47.30
C ALA A 155 -45.12 -29.17 46.07
N LEU A 156 -44.65 -30.42 46.21
CA LEU A 156 -44.67 -31.44 45.15
C LEU A 156 -45.97 -32.25 45.09
N ARG A 157 -46.90 -32.03 46.03
CA ARG A 157 -48.25 -32.61 45.96
C ARG A 157 -49.08 -31.88 44.91
N LEU A 158 -50.11 -32.57 44.40
CA LEU A 158 -51.06 -31.98 43.46
C LEU A 158 -51.67 -30.70 44.04
N GLY A 159 -51.50 -29.57 43.34
CA GLY A 159 -51.94 -28.24 43.80
C GLY A 159 -50.99 -27.52 44.76
N GLY A 160 -49.82 -28.10 45.08
CA GLY A 160 -48.79 -27.52 45.95
C GLY A 160 -47.96 -26.39 45.32
N GLY A 161 -48.21 -26.04 44.06
CA GLY A 161 -47.63 -24.88 43.37
C GLY A 161 -46.31 -25.11 42.65
N ALA A 162 -45.63 -26.25 42.84
CA ALA A 162 -44.36 -26.56 42.16
C ALA A 162 -44.52 -27.13 40.73
N ALA A 163 -45.75 -27.43 40.32
CA ALA A 163 -46.09 -27.93 38.99
C ALA A 163 -45.44 -27.09 37.89
N GLY A 164 -44.71 -27.71 36.97
CA GLY A 164 -44.09 -27.04 35.83
C GLY A 164 -42.76 -26.33 36.13
N GLY A 165 -42.30 -26.33 37.37
CA GLY A 165 -41.03 -25.72 37.76
C GLY A 165 -39.82 -26.47 37.19
N PRO A 166 -38.71 -25.77 36.85
CA PRO A 166 -37.48 -26.38 36.38
C PRO A 166 -36.78 -27.18 37.48
N VAL A 167 -36.21 -28.33 37.11
CA VAL A 167 -35.24 -29.07 37.92
C VAL A 167 -33.85 -28.74 37.40
N LEU A 168 -33.03 -28.06 38.21
CA LEU A 168 -31.70 -27.62 37.83
C LEU A 168 -30.61 -28.57 38.33
N ASP A 169 -29.60 -28.83 37.52
CA ASP A 169 -28.33 -29.40 37.98
C ASP A 169 -27.52 -28.29 38.67
N PRO A 170 -27.18 -28.40 39.97
CA PRO A 170 -26.34 -27.41 40.65
C PRO A 170 -24.92 -27.32 40.10
N ALA A 171 -24.42 -28.39 39.45
CA ALA A 171 -23.08 -28.39 38.86
C ALA A 171 -23.00 -27.45 37.65
N THR A 172 -23.96 -27.53 36.73
CA THR A 172 -23.94 -26.81 35.44
C THR A 172 -24.94 -25.66 35.36
N GLY A 173 -25.91 -25.59 36.29
CA GLY A 173 -27.02 -24.65 36.26
C GLY A 173 -28.09 -24.95 35.20
N THR A 174 -28.01 -26.09 34.51
CA THR A 174 -28.94 -26.45 33.42
C THR A 174 -30.20 -27.15 33.91
N VAL A 175 -31.30 -26.95 33.19
CA VAL A 175 -32.56 -27.64 33.42
C VAL A 175 -32.43 -29.08 32.92
N VAL A 176 -32.56 -30.03 33.84
CA VAL A 176 -32.54 -31.47 33.55
C VAL A 176 -33.94 -32.10 33.47
N GLY A 177 -34.97 -31.36 33.93
CA GLY A 177 -36.36 -31.79 33.81
C GLY A 177 -37.36 -30.76 34.33
N VAL A 178 -38.64 -31.12 34.27
CA VAL A 178 -39.77 -30.26 34.66
C VAL A 178 -40.62 -31.00 35.67
N LEU A 179 -40.90 -30.37 36.81
CA LEU A 179 -41.69 -30.96 37.89
C LEU A 179 -43.12 -31.26 37.45
N GLY A 180 -43.61 -32.45 37.78
CA GLY A 180 -45.00 -32.84 37.57
C GLY A 180 -45.62 -33.39 38.86
N THR A 181 -46.64 -32.70 39.36
CA THR A 181 -47.30 -33.03 40.64
C THR A 181 -48.48 -34.00 40.48
N ALA A 182 -49.06 -34.09 39.28
CA ALA A 182 -50.06 -35.10 38.90
C ALA A 182 -49.47 -36.43 38.40
N LEU A 183 -48.13 -36.59 38.41
CA LEU A 183 -47.46 -37.82 38.01
C LEU A 183 -47.53 -38.85 39.15
N ARG A 184 -47.94 -40.09 38.85
CA ARG A 184 -48.12 -41.13 39.87
C ARG A 184 -47.53 -42.48 39.45
N THR A 185 -47.00 -43.21 40.43
CA THR A 185 -46.73 -44.65 40.37
C THR A 185 -47.64 -45.39 41.35
N ALA A 186 -47.74 -46.71 41.25
CA ALA A 186 -48.54 -47.51 42.17
C ALA A 186 -47.92 -47.66 43.58
N ALA A 187 -46.66 -47.24 43.78
CA ALA A 187 -45.83 -47.68 44.91
C ALA A 187 -45.10 -46.58 45.70
N SER A 188 -45.13 -45.29 45.31
CA SER A 188 -44.39 -44.24 46.05
C SER A 188 -45.07 -42.86 46.07
N ASP A 189 -44.91 -42.14 47.20
CA ASP A 189 -45.38 -40.76 47.47
C ASP A 189 -44.18 -39.77 47.46
N VAL A 190 -43.42 -39.84 46.37
CA VAL A 190 -42.20 -39.07 46.05
C VAL A 190 -42.47 -38.06 44.94
N GLY A 191 -41.56 -37.10 44.74
CA GLY A 191 -41.66 -36.13 43.66
C GLY A 191 -41.23 -36.71 42.31
N PHE A 192 -41.82 -36.24 41.21
CA PHE A 192 -41.44 -36.64 39.86
C PHE A 192 -41.13 -35.44 38.97
N ALA A 193 -40.15 -35.61 38.07
CA ALA A 193 -39.86 -34.65 37.02
C ALA A 193 -39.72 -35.32 35.66
N VAL A 194 -40.20 -34.67 34.60
CA VAL A 194 -40.08 -35.15 33.22
C VAL A 194 -38.79 -34.58 32.61
N PRO A 195 -37.87 -35.43 32.11
CA PRO A 195 -36.70 -34.94 31.38
C PRO A 195 -37.07 -34.34 30.02
N LEU A 196 -36.35 -33.31 29.61
CA LEU A 196 -36.59 -32.58 28.36
C LEU A 196 -35.87 -33.25 27.18
N ARG A 197 -36.48 -34.29 26.60
CA ARG A 197 -35.91 -35.03 25.46
C ARG A 197 -36.50 -34.58 24.12
N PRO A 198 -35.70 -34.47 23.03
CA PRO A 198 -36.15 -34.00 21.71
C PRO A 198 -36.96 -35.08 20.94
N THR A 199 -38.04 -35.56 21.55
CA THR A 199 -38.86 -36.69 21.02
C THR A 199 -39.98 -36.26 20.09
N VAL A 200 -40.35 -34.96 20.12
CA VAL A 200 -41.39 -34.37 19.26
C VAL A 200 -40.86 -33.12 18.56
N PRO A 201 -41.26 -32.83 17.30
CA PRO A 201 -40.67 -31.74 16.51
C PRO A 201 -40.70 -30.36 17.19
N ALA A 202 -41.80 -30.02 17.85
CA ALA A 202 -41.94 -28.72 18.53
C ALA A 202 -40.95 -28.55 19.69
N LEU A 203 -40.77 -29.59 20.50
CA LEU A 203 -39.80 -29.59 21.61
C LEU A 203 -38.37 -29.68 21.07
N ALA A 204 -38.11 -30.51 20.06
CA ALA A 204 -36.79 -30.64 19.44
C ALA A 204 -36.29 -29.31 18.84
N GLY A 205 -37.17 -28.59 18.14
CA GLY A 205 -36.85 -27.26 17.60
C GLY A 205 -36.53 -26.24 18.69
N LEU A 206 -37.31 -26.23 19.78
CA LEU A 206 -37.07 -25.33 20.92
C LEU A 206 -35.75 -25.66 21.64
N LEU A 207 -35.45 -26.94 21.87
CA LEU A 207 -34.20 -27.35 22.53
C LEU A 207 -32.97 -27.04 21.67
N MET A 208 -33.08 -27.16 20.35
CA MET A 208 -32.02 -26.76 19.43
C MET A 208 -31.79 -25.24 19.45
N GLU A 209 -32.86 -24.43 19.46
CA GLU A 209 -32.75 -22.96 19.62
C GLU A 209 -32.17 -22.59 21.00
N ASN A 210 -32.59 -23.28 22.07
CA ASN A 210 -32.04 -23.09 23.42
C ASN A 210 -30.53 -23.36 23.43
N ALA A 211 -30.09 -24.50 22.91
CA ALA A 211 -28.68 -24.85 22.83
C ALA A 211 -27.85 -23.86 21.97
N ALA A 212 -28.46 -23.24 20.97
CA ALA A 212 -27.81 -22.26 20.11
C ALA A 212 -27.75 -20.83 20.71
N THR A 213 -28.69 -20.46 21.59
CA THR A 213 -28.88 -19.06 22.02
C THR A 213 -28.76 -18.83 23.52
N VAL A 214 -28.88 -19.87 24.35
CA VAL A 214 -28.86 -19.78 25.81
C VAL A 214 -27.55 -20.36 26.35
N PRO A 215 -26.68 -19.56 26.99
CA PRO A 215 -25.39 -20.02 27.49
C PRO A 215 -25.49 -21.14 28.52
N ALA A 216 -24.79 -22.26 28.28
CA ALA A 216 -24.61 -23.36 29.22
C ALA A 216 -23.11 -23.60 29.47
N TYR A 217 -22.76 -24.16 30.64
CA TYR A 217 -21.38 -24.34 31.12
C TYR A 217 -21.19 -25.72 31.75
N GLY A 218 -19.96 -26.05 32.17
CA GLY A 218 -19.67 -27.33 32.79
C GLY A 218 -19.65 -28.45 31.76
N SER A 219 -20.21 -29.59 32.13
CA SER A 219 -20.41 -30.72 31.21
C SER A 219 -21.41 -30.41 30.09
N ASP A 220 -22.24 -29.37 30.24
CA ASP A 220 -23.22 -28.92 29.26
C ASP A 220 -22.71 -27.72 28.41
N LEU A 221 -21.41 -27.40 28.43
CA LEU A 221 -20.85 -26.25 27.70
C LEU A 221 -21.25 -26.26 26.21
N ASN A 222 -21.97 -25.22 25.78
CA ASN A 222 -22.45 -25.05 24.41
C ASN A 222 -21.80 -23.84 23.70
N LEU A 223 -22.09 -23.67 22.41
CA LEU A 223 -21.54 -22.56 21.61
C LEU A 223 -21.95 -21.19 22.17
N ALA A 224 -23.19 -21.03 22.65
CA ALA A 224 -23.65 -19.79 23.27
C ALA A 224 -22.84 -19.45 24.54
N GLY A 225 -22.49 -20.46 25.35
CA GLY A 225 -21.58 -20.34 26.50
C GLY A 225 -20.20 -19.86 26.10
N LEU A 226 -19.63 -20.44 25.04
CA LEU A 226 -18.35 -20.01 24.48
C LEU A 226 -18.38 -18.58 23.94
N VAL A 227 -19.43 -18.20 23.20
CA VAL A 227 -19.62 -16.82 22.72
C VAL A 227 -19.75 -15.85 23.90
N GLY A 228 -20.45 -16.24 24.97
CA GLY A 228 -20.56 -15.44 26.20
C GLY A 228 -19.22 -15.24 26.92
N LEU A 229 -18.41 -16.31 27.06
CA LEU A 229 -17.06 -16.23 27.66
C LEU A 229 -16.14 -15.31 26.86
N THR A 230 -16.12 -15.52 25.55
CA THR A 230 -15.25 -14.74 24.66
C THR A 230 -15.69 -13.27 24.58
N ALA A 231 -17.00 -13.00 24.57
CA ALA A 231 -17.54 -11.63 24.65
C ALA A 231 -17.20 -10.93 25.97
N ALA A 232 -17.16 -11.65 27.11
CA ALA A 232 -16.74 -11.06 28.39
C ALA A 232 -15.28 -10.62 28.37
N SER A 233 -14.40 -11.37 27.71
CA SER A 233 -13.00 -10.97 27.47
C SER A 233 -12.91 -9.71 26.59
N VAL A 234 -13.71 -9.60 25.52
CA VAL A 234 -13.77 -8.39 24.68
C VAL A 234 -14.28 -7.19 25.47
N ALA A 235 -15.34 -7.35 26.27
CA ALA A 235 -15.91 -6.25 27.06
C ALA A 235 -14.94 -5.69 28.12
N ARG A 236 -13.97 -6.51 28.56
CA ARG A 236 -12.94 -6.12 29.53
C ARG A 236 -11.82 -5.28 28.92
N HIS A 237 -11.48 -5.52 27.65
CA HIS A 237 -10.27 -4.98 27.03
C HIS A 237 -10.50 -4.11 25.80
N GLY A 238 -11.65 -4.25 25.14
CA GLY A 238 -11.97 -3.49 23.95
C GLY A 238 -12.18 -2.00 24.26
N PRO A 239 -11.72 -1.09 23.38
CA PRO A 239 -12.00 0.33 23.51
C PRO A 239 -13.50 0.60 23.53
N GLN A 240 -13.98 1.32 24.54
CA GLN A 240 -15.37 1.78 24.61
C GLN A 240 -15.48 3.11 23.87
N ALA A 241 -15.96 3.07 22.62
CA ALA A 241 -16.18 4.27 21.83
C ALA A 241 -17.57 4.86 22.12
N VAL A 242 -17.61 6.15 22.49
CA VAL A 242 -18.88 6.89 22.64
C VAL A 242 -19.53 7.17 21.28
N VAL A 243 -18.70 7.35 20.24
CA VAL A 243 -19.11 7.57 18.85
C VAL A 243 -18.58 6.43 18.00
N GLU A 244 -19.43 5.85 17.15
CA GLU A 244 -19.06 4.73 16.28
C GLU A 244 -17.97 5.14 15.27
N PRO A 245 -16.80 4.48 15.28
CA PRO A 245 -15.72 4.76 14.33
C PRO A 245 -16.14 4.61 12.87
N VAL A 246 -15.48 5.35 11.97
CA VAL A 246 -15.68 5.18 10.52
C VAL A 246 -15.14 3.82 10.09
N GLU A 247 -15.91 3.12 9.27
CA GLU A 247 -15.48 1.85 8.68
C GLU A 247 -14.42 2.09 7.61
N ARG A 248 -13.33 1.32 7.64
CA ARG A 248 -12.27 1.36 6.63
C ARG A 248 -12.46 0.23 5.62
N PRO A 249 -13.00 0.48 4.40
CA PRO A 249 -13.46 -0.59 3.52
C PRO A 249 -12.35 -1.51 3.02
N ALA A 250 -11.16 -0.98 2.75
CA ALA A 250 -10.00 -1.76 2.33
C ALA A 250 -9.56 -2.75 3.43
N VAL A 251 -9.44 -2.27 4.67
CA VAL A 251 -9.09 -3.09 5.84
C VAL A 251 -10.17 -4.13 6.10
N ARG A 252 -11.45 -3.75 6.05
CA ARG A 252 -12.57 -4.68 6.22
C ARG A 252 -12.53 -5.80 5.19
N THR A 253 -12.24 -5.48 3.94
CA THR A 253 -12.15 -6.46 2.86
C THR A 253 -11.08 -7.48 3.14
N GLU A 254 -9.90 -7.05 3.61
CA GLU A 254 -8.80 -7.95 3.99
C GLU A 254 -9.13 -8.80 5.21
N LEU A 255 -9.69 -8.23 6.28
CA LEU A 255 -10.11 -9.00 7.47
C LEU A 255 -11.16 -10.06 7.13
N HIS A 256 -12.05 -9.75 6.19
CA HIS A 256 -13.09 -10.64 5.71
C HIS A 256 -12.57 -11.71 4.75
N ALA A 257 -11.54 -11.40 3.96
CA ALA A 257 -10.80 -12.38 3.15
C ALA A 257 -10.04 -13.34 4.08
N PHE A 258 -9.38 -12.80 5.11
CA PHE A 258 -8.70 -13.59 6.12
C PHE A 258 -9.63 -14.54 6.85
N ASP A 259 -10.85 -14.13 7.23
CA ASP A 259 -11.81 -14.99 7.94
C ASP A 259 -12.33 -16.17 7.09
N ARG A 260 -12.21 -16.11 5.76
CA ARG A 260 -12.57 -17.20 4.84
C ARG A 260 -11.40 -17.94 4.20
N GLY A 261 -10.20 -17.37 4.26
CA GLY A 261 -9.01 -17.97 3.67
C GLY A 261 -8.42 -19.10 4.52
N ASP A 262 -7.28 -19.61 4.09
CA ASP A 262 -6.54 -20.70 4.75
C ASP A 262 -5.42 -20.19 5.69
N ALA A 263 -5.16 -18.89 5.69
CA ALA A 263 -4.15 -18.28 6.55
C ALA A 263 -4.56 -18.40 8.03
N ALA A 264 -3.59 -18.71 8.88
CA ALA A 264 -3.82 -18.88 10.32
C ALA A 264 -3.54 -17.60 11.13
N VAL A 265 -2.68 -16.71 10.60
CA VAL A 265 -2.25 -15.48 11.27
C VAL A 265 -2.47 -14.28 10.36
N LEU A 266 -2.94 -13.16 10.90
CA LEU A 266 -2.97 -11.87 10.21
C LEU A 266 -2.28 -10.80 11.07
N GLY A 267 -1.28 -10.12 10.51
CA GLY A 267 -0.67 -8.95 11.12
C GLY A 267 -1.45 -7.69 10.74
N LEU A 268 -1.92 -6.94 11.73
CA LEU A 268 -2.56 -5.63 11.59
C LEU A 268 -1.57 -4.55 12.07
N VAL A 269 -0.81 -4.01 11.13
CA VAL A 269 0.44 -3.28 11.42
C VAL A 269 0.27 -1.80 11.15
N GLY A 270 0.56 -0.95 12.13
CA GLY A 270 0.46 0.50 11.95
C GLY A 270 1.17 1.26 13.07
N PRO A 271 1.50 2.55 12.89
CA PRO A 271 2.09 3.35 13.95
C PRO A 271 1.10 3.54 15.12
N PRO A 272 1.58 3.98 16.30
CA PRO A 272 0.72 4.43 17.39
C PRO A 272 -0.34 5.42 16.87
N GLY A 273 -1.56 5.33 17.39
CA GLY A 273 -2.67 6.22 17.01
C GLY A 273 -3.38 5.88 15.68
N SER A 274 -2.88 4.91 14.89
CA SER A 274 -3.50 4.49 13.61
C SER A 274 -4.85 3.78 13.71
N GLY A 275 -5.34 3.50 14.92
CA GLY A 275 -6.63 2.85 15.15
C GLY A 275 -6.60 1.33 15.18
N ARG A 276 -5.45 0.69 15.41
CA ARG A 276 -5.31 -0.78 15.49
C ARG A 276 -6.35 -1.44 16.41
N SER A 277 -6.41 -1.02 17.69
CA SER A 277 -7.37 -1.56 18.65
C SER A 277 -8.83 -1.23 18.28
N THR A 278 -9.07 -0.11 17.58
CA THR A 278 -10.40 0.26 17.08
C THR A 278 -10.88 -0.73 16.01
N GLU A 279 -10.02 -1.11 15.07
CA GLU A 279 -10.34 -2.11 14.04
C GLU A 279 -10.54 -3.51 14.63
N LEU A 280 -9.72 -3.89 15.62
CA LEU A 280 -9.93 -5.15 16.36
C LEU A 280 -11.28 -5.16 17.09
N ALA A 281 -11.69 -4.05 17.71
CA ALA A 281 -12.98 -3.92 18.38
C ALA A 281 -14.15 -4.01 17.40
N ALA A 282 -14.03 -3.36 16.24
CA ALA A 282 -15.02 -3.45 15.18
C ALA A 282 -15.16 -4.88 14.65
N LEU A 283 -14.05 -5.61 14.48
CA LEU A 283 -14.05 -7.02 14.09
C LEU A 283 -14.73 -7.90 15.15
N ALA A 284 -14.36 -7.75 16.43
CA ALA A 284 -14.96 -8.49 17.53
C ALA A 284 -16.47 -8.23 17.62
N GLY A 285 -16.92 -6.97 17.49
CA GLY A 285 -18.33 -6.60 17.52
C GLY A 285 -19.14 -7.17 16.35
N ARG A 286 -18.58 -7.24 15.13
CA ARG A 286 -19.23 -7.91 13.99
C ARG A 286 -19.37 -9.41 14.23
N ARG A 287 -18.28 -10.06 14.64
CA ARG A 287 -18.27 -11.50 14.93
C ARG A 287 -19.22 -11.89 16.05
N HIS A 288 -19.29 -11.08 17.12
CA HIS A 288 -20.24 -11.29 18.20
C HIS A 288 -21.70 -11.26 17.73
N ARG A 289 -22.08 -10.30 16.87
CA ARG A 289 -23.42 -10.23 16.27
C ARG A 289 -23.75 -11.45 15.39
N GLU A 290 -22.75 -12.08 14.81
CA GLU A 290 -22.87 -13.31 14.00
C GLU A 290 -22.79 -14.60 14.83
N GLY A 291 -22.64 -14.51 16.16
CA GLY A 291 -22.50 -15.67 17.05
C GLY A 291 -21.15 -16.39 16.90
N LEU A 292 -20.10 -15.69 16.46
CA LEU A 292 -18.76 -16.22 16.26
C LEU A 292 -17.89 -15.94 17.51
N PRO A 293 -17.26 -16.97 18.11
CA PRO A 293 -16.46 -16.78 19.31
C PRO A 293 -15.14 -16.05 19.00
N THR A 294 -14.82 -15.02 19.80
CA THR A 294 -13.65 -14.15 19.59
C THR A 294 -13.04 -13.72 20.92
N LEU A 295 -11.85 -14.22 21.24
CA LEU A 295 -11.16 -13.95 22.50
C LEU A 295 -10.18 -12.78 22.34
N TRP A 296 -10.20 -11.82 23.26
CA TRP A 296 -9.30 -10.67 23.27
C TRP A 296 -8.16 -10.86 24.28
N LEU A 297 -6.94 -10.77 23.81
CA LEU A 297 -5.68 -10.82 24.56
C LEU A 297 -4.93 -9.51 24.30
N ARG A 298 -4.17 -9.02 25.29
CA ARG A 298 -3.22 -7.92 25.09
C ARG A 298 -1.80 -8.48 25.10
N GLY A 299 -0.85 -7.83 24.43
CA GLY A 299 0.56 -8.22 24.52
C GLY A 299 1.07 -8.19 25.97
N ALA A 300 0.56 -7.27 26.79
CA ALA A 300 0.85 -7.20 28.21
C ALA A 300 0.31 -8.38 29.06
N ASP A 301 -0.58 -9.22 28.51
CA ASP A 301 -1.04 -10.45 29.17
C ASP A 301 -0.10 -11.65 28.91
N LEU A 302 0.89 -11.49 28.02
CA LEU A 302 1.92 -12.49 27.72
C LEU A 302 3.02 -12.45 28.80
N ARG A 303 3.30 -13.61 29.39
CA ARG A 303 4.29 -13.78 30.46
C ARG A 303 5.59 -14.35 29.92
N GLU A 304 6.67 -14.15 30.66
CA GLU A 304 8.01 -14.61 30.28
C GLU A 304 8.04 -16.13 30.02
N ASP A 305 7.31 -16.92 30.80
CA ASP A 305 7.26 -18.38 30.77
C ASP A 305 6.27 -18.97 29.76
N ASP A 306 5.53 -18.14 29.02
CA ASP A 306 4.58 -18.62 28.03
C ASP A 306 5.29 -19.37 26.90
N THR A 307 4.79 -20.55 26.57
CA THR A 307 5.29 -21.34 25.45
C THR A 307 4.58 -20.98 24.15
N SER A 308 3.32 -20.50 24.26
CA SER A 308 2.50 -20.10 23.12
C SER A 308 1.38 -19.14 23.53
N VAL A 309 0.66 -18.59 22.55
CA VAL A 309 -0.55 -17.80 22.80
C VAL A 309 -1.64 -18.55 23.58
N ALA A 310 -1.63 -19.89 23.58
CA ALA A 310 -2.62 -20.70 24.29
C ALA A 310 -2.52 -20.53 25.83
N ASP A 311 -1.33 -20.27 26.35
CA ASP A 311 -1.11 -20.07 27.78
C ASP A 311 -1.78 -18.77 28.27
N ALA A 312 -1.64 -17.69 27.49
CA ALA A 312 -2.35 -16.44 27.72
C ALA A 312 -3.87 -16.58 27.50
N ALA A 313 -4.29 -17.34 26.48
CA ALA A 313 -5.70 -17.62 26.22
C ALA A 313 -6.37 -18.33 27.40
N ARG A 314 -5.70 -19.34 27.99
CA ARG A 314 -6.20 -20.06 29.18
C ARG A 314 -6.46 -19.11 30.35
N ARG A 315 -5.49 -18.25 30.69
CA ARG A 315 -5.65 -17.24 31.76
C ARG A 315 -6.72 -16.20 31.43
N ALA A 316 -6.89 -15.82 30.17
CA ALA A 316 -7.94 -14.89 29.76
C ALA A 316 -9.34 -15.53 29.89
N LEU A 317 -9.48 -16.81 29.55
CA LEU A 317 -10.72 -17.57 29.70
C LEU A 317 -11.08 -17.79 31.17
N GLU A 318 -10.12 -18.11 32.03
CA GLU A 318 -10.33 -18.22 33.48
C GLU A 318 -10.85 -16.90 34.08
N ARG A 319 -10.29 -15.76 33.64
CA ARG A 319 -10.73 -14.42 34.06
C ARG A 319 -12.14 -14.10 33.53
N ALA A 320 -12.41 -14.40 32.26
CA ALA A 320 -13.73 -14.19 31.66
C ALA A 320 -14.80 -15.09 32.31
N ALA A 321 -14.44 -16.32 32.66
CA ALA A 321 -15.27 -17.25 33.41
C ALA A 321 -15.68 -16.69 34.78
N ALA A 322 -14.75 -16.07 35.51
CA ALA A 322 -15.06 -15.39 36.77
C ALA A 322 -16.07 -14.24 36.57
N ASP A 323 -15.89 -13.40 35.54
CA ASP A 323 -16.80 -12.29 35.23
C ASP A 323 -18.21 -12.75 34.87
N VAL A 324 -18.29 -13.80 34.05
CA VAL A 324 -19.54 -14.40 33.58
C VAL A 324 -20.29 -15.03 34.75
N THR A 325 -19.59 -15.79 35.60
CA THR A 325 -20.17 -16.45 36.78
C THR A 325 -20.71 -15.43 37.79
N ALA A 326 -19.98 -14.32 38.01
CA ALA A 326 -20.41 -13.25 38.92
C ALA A 326 -21.72 -12.57 38.52
N ARG A 327 -22.13 -12.70 37.24
CA ARG A 327 -23.36 -12.09 36.69
C ARG A 327 -24.55 -13.05 36.63
N MET A 328 -24.37 -14.34 36.95
CA MET A 328 -25.44 -15.34 36.83
C MET A 328 -26.34 -15.38 38.07
N PRO A 329 -27.66 -15.53 37.88
CA PRO A 329 -28.59 -15.74 38.99
C PRO A 329 -28.37 -17.08 39.70
N PHE A 330 -27.94 -18.11 38.96
CA PHE A 330 -27.58 -19.43 39.49
C PHE A 330 -26.18 -19.81 38.97
N PRO A 331 -25.11 -19.41 39.65
CA PRO A 331 -23.76 -19.74 39.19
C PRO A 331 -23.54 -21.26 39.26
N PRO A 332 -23.00 -21.88 38.19
CA PRO A 332 -22.61 -23.29 38.22
C PRO A 332 -21.51 -23.51 39.26
N GLN A 333 -21.51 -24.67 39.91
CA GLN A 333 -20.42 -25.06 40.82
C GLN A 333 -19.14 -25.42 40.06
N ASP A 334 -19.27 -25.87 38.80
CA ASP A 334 -18.16 -26.20 37.91
C ASP A 334 -18.44 -25.71 36.49
N LEU A 335 -17.52 -24.92 35.94
CA LEU A 335 -17.57 -24.44 34.55
C LEU A 335 -16.99 -25.46 33.55
N GLY A 336 -16.41 -26.56 34.06
CA GLY A 336 -15.82 -27.61 33.27
C GLY A 336 -14.42 -27.25 32.76
N ASP A 337 -13.90 -28.08 31.85
CA ASP A 337 -12.62 -27.84 31.22
C ASP A 337 -12.73 -26.71 30.19
N LEU A 338 -12.13 -25.56 30.52
CA LEU A 338 -12.04 -24.37 29.69
C LEU A 338 -10.71 -24.29 28.93
N ALA A 339 -9.99 -25.41 28.76
CA ALA A 339 -8.77 -25.44 27.95
C ALA A 339 -9.05 -24.88 26.54
N PRO A 340 -8.22 -23.94 26.02
CA PRO A 340 -8.42 -23.33 24.71
C PRO A 340 -8.60 -24.35 23.58
N GLU A 341 -7.91 -25.49 23.65
CA GLU A 341 -7.99 -26.58 22.67
C GLU A 341 -9.39 -27.22 22.62
N ARG A 342 -10.01 -27.45 23.79
CA ARG A 342 -11.38 -27.99 23.88
C ARG A 342 -12.40 -26.99 23.35
N LEU A 343 -12.23 -25.71 23.68
CA LEU A 343 -13.13 -24.65 23.20
C LEU A 343 -13.01 -24.46 21.69
N ALA A 344 -11.80 -24.53 21.14
CA ALA A 344 -11.57 -24.46 19.71
C ALA A 344 -12.20 -25.66 18.98
N LEU A 345 -12.10 -26.87 19.54
CA LEU A 345 -12.77 -28.06 19.00
C LEU A 345 -14.30 -27.91 18.99
N LEU A 346 -14.89 -27.40 20.08
CA LEU A 346 -16.32 -27.11 20.16
C LEU A 346 -16.75 -26.10 19.07
N ALA A 347 -16.00 -25.02 18.94
CA ALA A 347 -16.21 -23.98 17.94
C ALA A 347 -16.11 -24.52 16.50
N HIS A 348 -15.09 -25.35 16.25
CA HIS A 348 -14.85 -25.98 14.95
C HIS A 348 -15.95 -26.97 14.57
N THR A 349 -16.41 -27.81 15.51
CA THR A 349 -17.51 -28.76 15.30
C THR A 349 -18.82 -28.05 14.96
N ALA A 350 -19.02 -26.85 15.49
CA ALA A 350 -20.16 -26.01 15.17
C ALA A 350 -20.01 -25.19 13.87
N GLY A 351 -18.88 -25.32 13.15
CA GLY A 351 -18.59 -24.55 11.94
C GLY A 351 -18.33 -23.05 12.20
N ARG A 352 -17.92 -22.70 13.43
CA ARG A 352 -17.78 -21.33 13.93
C ARG A 352 -16.38 -21.16 14.55
N PRO A 353 -15.30 -21.08 13.74
CA PRO A 353 -13.92 -21.16 14.24
C PRO A 353 -13.61 -20.05 15.26
N LEU A 354 -12.84 -20.41 16.29
CA LEU A 354 -12.38 -19.48 17.31
C LEU A 354 -11.35 -18.50 16.72
N LEU A 355 -11.54 -17.21 17.00
CA LEU A 355 -10.60 -16.15 16.66
C LEU A 355 -9.94 -15.61 17.93
N LEU A 356 -8.62 -15.51 17.92
CA LEU A 356 -7.84 -14.83 18.94
C LEU A 356 -7.42 -13.46 18.41
N LEU A 357 -7.66 -12.40 19.18
CA LEU A 357 -7.15 -11.07 18.93
C LEU A 357 -6.03 -10.81 19.93
N LEU A 358 -4.82 -10.56 19.45
CA LEU A 358 -3.69 -10.16 20.27
C LEU A 358 -3.40 -8.69 20.01
N ASP A 359 -3.90 -7.85 20.91
CA ASP A 359 -3.77 -6.41 20.82
C ASP A 359 -2.42 -5.94 21.37
N ASP A 360 -1.62 -5.35 20.49
CA ASP A 360 -0.30 -4.79 20.73
C ASP A 360 0.75 -5.79 21.23
N LEU A 361 1.31 -6.57 20.30
CA LEU A 361 2.44 -7.47 20.55
C LEU A 361 3.66 -6.76 21.13
N GLY A 362 3.80 -5.44 20.91
CA GLY A 362 4.93 -4.66 21.41
C GLY A 362 5.03 -4.61 22.93
N GLN A 363 3.93 -4.87 23.62
CA GLN A 363 3.86 -4.91 25.09
C GLN A 363 4.25 -6.26 25.70
N MET A 364 4.79 -7.19 24.89
CA MET A 364 5.27 -8.49 25.35
C MET A 364 6.39 -8.36 26.39
N ALA A 365 6.39 -9.24 27.39
CA ALA A 365 7.47 -9.33 28.37
C ALA A 365 8.86 -9.51 27.69
N PRO A 366 9.91 -8.77 28.11
CA PRO A 366 11.23 -8.82 27.46
C PRO A 366 11.87 -10.22 27.40
N GLY A 367 11.67 -11.04 28.44
CA GLY A 367 12.15 -12.43 28.46
C GLY A 367 11.49 -13.31 27.40
N LEU A 368 10.20 -13.12 27.14
CA LEU A 368 9.48 -13.83 26.07
C LEU A 368 9.92 -13.31 24.70
N TYR A 369 10.14 -12.00 24.55
CA TYR A 369 10.61 -11.39 23.32
C TYR A 369 11.93 -12.00 22.81
N ARG A 370 12.85 -12.32 23.72
CA ARG A 370 14.10 -13.03 23.38
C ARG A 370 13.88 -14.45 22.83
N ARG A 371 12.77 -15.10 23.19
CA ARG A 371 12.37 -16.45 22.73
C ARG A 371 11.23 -16.42 21.69
N ARG A 372 10.93 -15.25 21.12
CA ARG A 372 9.77 -15.02 20.23
C ARG A 372 9.66 -15.99 19.06
N VAL A 373 10.77 -16.43 18.47
CA VAL A 373 10.76 -17.40 17.36
C VAL A 373 10.19 -18.75 17.81
N ALA A 374 10.69 -19.30 18.91
CA ALA A 374 10.19 -20.56 19.47
C ALA A 374 8.72 -20.45 19.90
N TRP A 375 8.35 -19.31 20.50
CA TRP A 375 6.96 -19.01 20.87
C TRP A 375 6.03 -18.91 19.64
N ALA A 376 6.48 -18.28 18.56
CA ALA A 376 5.71 -18.14 17.32
C ALA A 376 5.54 -19.47 16.59
N GLU A 377 6.57 -20.32 16.58
CA GLU A 377 6.51 -21.69 16.03
C GLU A 377 5.52 -22.58 16.78
N GLU A 378 5.57 -22.58 18.12
CA GLU A 378 4.62 -23.29 18.97
C GLU A 378 3.19 -22.77 18.76
N THR A 379 3.02 -21.44 18.74
CA THR A 379 1.74 -20.80 18.48
C THR A 379 1.17 -21.23 17.12
N ALA A 380 1.97 -21.19 16.05
CA ALA A 380 1.55 -21.63 14.73
C ALA A 380 1.15 -23.11 14.70
N ARG A 381 1.86 -23.98 15.43
CA ARG A 381 1.53 -25.40 15.53
C ARG A 381 0.17 -25.62 16.20
N ARG A 382 -0.12 -24.88 17.28
CA ARG A 382 -1.41 -24.96 18.00
C ARG A 382 -2.57 -24.40 17.20
N LEU A 383 -2.38 -23.28 16.51
CA LEU A 383 -3.40 -22.70 15.64
C LEU A 383 -3.82 -23.69 14.55
N ARG A 384 -2.84 -24.34 13.88
CA ARG A 384 -3.12 -25.39 12.89
C ARG A 384 -3.82 -26.61 13.49
N ALA A 385 -3.38 -27.08 14.65
CA ALA A 385 -3.96 -28.27 15.29
C ALA A 385 -5.42 -28.07 15.73
N THR A 386 -5.80 -26.84 16.06
CA THR A 386 -7.13 -26.51 16.59
C THR A 386 -8.06 -25.84 15.56
N GLY A 387 -7.54 -25.45 14.40
CA GLY A 387 -8.28 -24.63 13.43
C GLY A 387 -8.59 -23.20 13.93
N THR A 388 -7.87 -22.74 14.97
CA THR A 388 -8.00 -21.40 15.54
C THR A 388 -7.25 -20.39 14.67
N ARG A 389 -7.78 -19.17 14.55
CA ARG A 389 -7.14 -18.06 13.82
C ARG A 389 -6.64 -17.00 14.78
N LEU A 390 -5.58 -16.28 14.41
CA LEU A 390 -4.96 -15.24 15.22
C LEU A 390 -4.82 -13.93 14.42
N VAL A 391 -5.33 -12.83 14.96
CA VAL A 391 -5.00 -11.48 14.48
C VAL A 391 -4.07 -10.84 15.49
N VAL A 392 -2.92 -10.35 15.04
CA VAL A 392 -1.92 -9.68 15.88
C VAL A 392 -1.85 -8.22 15.46
N SER A 393 -2.12 -7.29 16.38
CA SER A 393 -1.81 -5.87 16.14
C SER A 393 -0.47 -5.51 16.76
N CYS A 394 0.32 -4.69 16.06
CA CYS A 394 1.58 -4.13 16.57
C CYS A 394 2.13 -3.03 15.66
N GLY A 395 3.23 -2.40 16.09
CA GLY A 395 4.04 -1.52 15.26
C GLY A 395 4.85 -2.31 14.24
N ALA A 396 5.34 -1.61 13.20
CA ALA A 396 6.11 -2.23 12.12
C ALA A 396 7.39 -2.89 12.66
N GLU A 397 8.05 -2.25 13.61
CA GLU A 397 9.23 -2.73 14.32
C GLU A 397 9.03 -4.09 14.99
N HIS A 398 7.84 -4.34 15.53
CA HIS A 398 7.52 -5.60 16.21
C HIS A 398 7.06 -6.68 15.23
N TRP A 399 6.46 -6.29 14.11
CA TRP A 399 6.02 -7.24 13.08
C TRP A 399 7.18 -7.82 12.26
N GLU A 400 8.22 -7.01 11.98
CA GLU A 400 9.43 -7.43 11.26
C GLU A 400 10.03 -8.73 11.81
N GLU A 401 9.94 -8.92 13.13
CA GLU A 401 10.56 -10.04 13.83
C GLU A 401 9.56 -10.86 14.63
N ALA A 402 8.27 -10.80 14.28
CA ALA A 402 7.22 -11.56 14.96
C ALA A 402 7.46 -13.09 14.93
N GLY A 403 8.34 -13.58 14.06
CA GLY A 403 8.83 -14.96 14.07
C GLY A 403 7.93 -15.98 13.37
N PHE A 404 6.85 -15.54 12.71
CA PHE A 404 5.97 -16.42 11.96
C PHE A 404 6.58 -16.80 10.60
N ALA A 405 6.67 -18.11 10.32
CA ALA A 405 7.23 -18.63 9.07
C ALA A 405 6.42 -18.20 7.82
N SER A 406 7.09 -18.08 6.68
CA SER A 406 6.48 -17.68 5.40
C SER A 406 5.34 -18.64 5.00
N GLY A 407 4.21 -18.07 4.56
CA GLY A 407 2.99 -18.82 4.18
C GLY A 407 1.97 -19.06 5.30
N LEU A 408 2.30 -18.76 6.57
CA LEU A 408 1.32 -18.69 7.66
C LEU A 408 0.53 -17.37 7.69
N PRO A 409 1.19 -16.20 7.49
CA PRO A 409 0.51 -14.92 7.49
C PRO A 409 -0.40 -14.76 6.27
N HIS A 410 -1.53 -14.09 6.46
CA HIS A 410 -2.39 -13.64 5.38
C HIS A 410 -1.63 -12.68 4.47
N HIS A 411 -1.55 -13.03 3.18
CA HIS A 411 -1.06 -12.13 2.16
C HIS A 411 -2.16 -11.10 1.89
N GLY A 412 -2.11 -9.98 2.62
CA GLY A 412 -2.88 -8.79 2.24
C GLY A 412 -2.43 -8.24 0.89
N GLY A 413 -3.10 -7.20 0.39
CA GLY A 413 -2.60 -6.40 -0.75
C GLY A 413 -1.12 -6.00 -0.60
N THR A 414 -0.47 -5.56 -1.68
CA THR A 414 0.98 -5.24 -1.73
C THR A 414 1.40 -4.36 -0.54
N GLY A 415 1.98 -4.98 0.48
CA GLY A 415 2.47 -4.30 1.68
C GLY A 415 3.76 -3.51 1.40
N PRO A 416 4.16 -2.60 2.30
CA PRO A 416 5.42 -1.90 2.20
C PRO A 416 6.58 -2.90 2.25
N GLU A 417 7.60 -2.62 1.46
CA GLU A 417 8.76 -3.51 1.32
C GLU A 417 9.51 -3.75 2.61
N GLY A 418 9.96 -4.99 2.77
CA GLY A 418 10.73 -5.44 3.92
C GLY A 418 9.88 -5.97 5.08
N LEU A 419 8.55 -5.79 5.07
CA LEU A 419 7.68 -6.38 6.09
C LEU A 419 7.17 -7.77 5.66
N PRO A 420 7.04 -8.73 6.61
CA PRO A 420 6.25 -9.93 6.38
C PRO A 420 4.80 -9.58 6.00
N PRO A 421 4.08 -10.45 5.26
CA PRO A 421 2.73 -10.13 4.79
C PRO A 421 1.80 -9.69 5.92
N CYS A 422 1.20 -8.51 5.75
CA CYS A 422 0.34 -7.86 6.74
C CYS A 422 -0.67 -6.91 6.10
N VAL A 423 -1.68 -6.53 6.87
CA VAL A 423 -2.60 -5.43 6.56
C VAL A 423 -2.07 -4.17 7.26
N VAL A 424 -1.70 -3.17 6.46
CA VAL A 424 -1.14 -1.92 6.99
C VAL A 424 -2.23 -0.92 7.33
N LEU A 425 -2.16 -0.36 8.54
CA LEU A 425 -2.98 0.75 9.01
C LEU A 425 -2.13 2.02 9.07
N GLY A 426 -2.54 3.03 8.32
CA GLY A 426 -2.05 4.39 8.45
C GLY A 426 -3.18 5.35 8.76
N ASP A 427 -2.95 6.63 8.45
CA ASP A 427 -3.99 7.66 8.48
C ASP A 427 -5.18 7.29 7.60
N LEU A 428 -6.33 7.91 7.89
CA LEU A 428 -7.55 7.73 7.11
C LEU A 428 -7.35 8.29 5.69
N THR A 429 -8.00 7.68 4.70
CA THR A 429 -8.09 8.29 3.37
C THR A 429 -8.85 9.61 3.45
N ALA A 430 -8.73 10.47 2.43
CA ALA A 430 -9.41 11.78 2.43
C ALA A 430 -10.93 11.67 2.64
N ASP A 431 -11.55 10.62 2.09
CA ASP A 431 -12.99 10.38 2.26
C ASP A 431 -13.35 9.87 3.65
N GLU A 432 -12.61 8.88 4.16
CA GLU A 432 -12.77 8.36 5.52
C GLU A 432 -12.55 9.47 6.57
N ALA A 433 -11.54 10.34 6.38
CA ALA A 433 -11.22 11.46 7.26
C ALA A 433 -12.33 12.53 7.29
N ARG A 434 -12.94 12.81 6.13
CA ARG A 434 -14.08 13.75 6.05
C ARG A 434 -15.29 13.20 6.78
N GLU A 435 -15.60 11.92 6.59
CA GLU A 435 -16.69 11.25 7.29
C GLU A 435 -16.43 11.19 8.81
N ALA A 436 -15.21 10.89 9.22
CA ALA A 436 -14.84 10.82 10.64
C ALA A 436 -15.03 12.17 11.32
N ARG A 437 -14.53 13.25 10.70
CA ARG A 437 -14.73 14.62 11.20
C ARG A 437 -16.21 14.99 11.30
N ALA A 438 -17.02 14.62 10.32
CA ALA A 438 -18.46 14.87 10.37
C ALA A 438 -19.14 14.13 11.53
N ARG A 439 -18.83 12.84 11.76
CA ARG A 439 -19.36 12.06 12.89
C ARG A 439 -18.91 12.59 14.25
N TYR A 440 -17.68 13.07 14.34
CA TYR A 440 -17.11 13.67 15.56
C TYR A 440 -17.49 15.14 15.76
N GLY A 441 -18.21 15.78 14.84
CA GLY A 441 -18.57 17.19 14.93
C GLY A 441 -17.38 18.16 14.87
N ILE A 442 -16.33 17.80 14.13
CA ILE A 442 -15.11 18.59 13.95
C ILE A 442 -15.24 19.45 12.68
N PRO A 443 -15.20 20.80 12.77
CA PRO A 443 -15.28 21.68 11.61
C PRO A 443 -14.10 21.53 10.64
N GLU A 444 -14.33 21.82 9.36
CA GLU A 444 -13.23 21.95 8.40
C GLU A 444 -12.26 23.08 8.81
N GLY A 445 -10.95 22.84 8.65
CA GLY A 445 -9.91 23.77 9.08
C GLY A 445 -9.66 23.83 10.59
N ALA A 446 -10.37 23.05 11.41
CA ALA A 446 -10.13 23.00 12.86
C ALA A 446 -8.82 22.28 13.23
N VAL A 447 -8.33 21.40 12.37
CA VAL A 447 -7.09 20.63 12.56
C VAL A 447 -6.15 20.95 11.40
N SER A 448 -4.84 20.96 11.68
CA SER A 448 -3.80 21.07 10.65
C SER A 448 -4.03 20.04 9.52
N GLU A 449 -3.73 20.39 8.27
CA GLU A 449 -3.93 19.48 7.13
C GLU A 449 -3.15 18.17 7.30
N ALA A 450 -1.97 18.25 7.91
CA ALA A 450 -1.11 17.11 8.20
C ALA A 450 -1.72 16.09 9.19
N ASP A 451 -2.61 16.53 10.08
CA ASP A 451 -3.21 15.70 11.13
C ASP A 451 -4.72 15.49 10.97
N ALA A 452 -5.35 16.14 9.97
CA ALA A 452 -6.79 16.07 9.72
C ALA A 452 -7.29 14.67 9.33
N ALA A 453 -6.38 13.75 9.01
CA ALA A 453 -6.65 12.35 8.71
C ALA A 453 -6.24 11.37 9.82
N HIS A 454 -5.63 11.85 10.92
CA HIS A 454 -5.07 10.99 11.94
C HIS A 454 -6.16 10.47 12.92
N PRO A 455 -6.40 9.13 13.01
CA PRO A 455 -7.55 8.59 13.74
C PRO A 455 -7.60 8.97 15.22
N LEU A 456 -6.48 8.85 15.95
CA LEU A 456 -6.46 9.15 17.39
C LEU A 456 -6.63 10.65 17.64
N THR A 457 -5.97 11.52 16.87
CA THR A 457 -6.12 12.98 16.97
C THR A 457 -7.58 13.40 16.83
N LEU A 458 -8.27 12.89 15.82
CA LEU A 458 -9.69 13.22 15.62
C LEU A 458 -10.55 12.77 16.80
N ARG A 459 -10.32 11.56 17.32
CA ARG A 459 -11.06 11.04 18.49
C ARG A 459 -10.79 11.86 19.75
N LEU A 460 -9.52 12.13 20.08
CA LEU A 460 -9.16 12.89 21.28
C LEU A 460 -9.66 14.33 21.20
N LEU A 461 -9.59 14.97 20.02
CA LEU A 461 -10.15 16.30 19.82
C LEU A 461 -11.67 16.31 20.00
N ALA A 462 -12.39 15.28 19.55
CA ALA A 462 -13.83 15.16 19.75
C ALA A 462 -14.18 15.10 21.25
N GLU A 463 -13.42 14.33 22.02
CA GLU A 463 -13.56 14.22 23.48
C GLU A 463 -13.22 15.52 24.21
N VAL A 464 -12.19 16.24 23.76
CA VAL A 464 -11.87 17.57 24.31
C VAL A 464 -13.00 18.55 24.06
N ARG A 465 -13.58 18.52 22.86
CA ARG A 465 -14.69 19.41 22.46
C ARG A 465 -16.02 19.07 23.11
N SER A 466 -16.29 17.82 23.50
CA SER A 466 -17.55 17.48 24.18
C SER A 466 -17.66 18.10 25.57
N ASP A 467 -16.52 18.32 26.24
CA ASP A 467 -16.47 18.77 27.63
C ASP A 467 -16.21 20.28 27.78
N VAL A 468 -15.59 20.91 26.77
CA VAL A 468 -15.32 22.36 26.78
C VAL A 468 -16.45 23.10 26.08
N ALA A 469 -17.20 23.91 26.85
CA ALA A 469 -18.25 24.79 26.31
C ALA A 469 -17.67 25.92 25.43
N ALA A 470 -17.45 25.58 24.16
CA ALA A 470 -17.30 26.43 22.97
C ALA A 470 -16.66 27.82 23.13
N ALA A 471 -15.34 27.87 22.97
CA ALA A 471 -14.71 28.84 22.07
C ALA A 471 -13.95 28.02 21.01
N ALA A 472 -14.20 28.26 19.72
CA ALA A 472 -13.36 27.68 18.69
C ALA A 472 -11.95 28.27 18.84
N PRO A 473 -10.88 27.45 18.73
CA PRO A 473 -9.53 27.97 18.76
C PRO A 473 -9.34 29.01 17.64
N ASP A 474 -8.49 30.01 17.87
CA ASP A 474 -8.24 31.12 16.93
C ASP A 474 -7.55 30.66 15.62
N GLY A 475 -7.21 29.36 15.50
CA GLY A 475 -6.61 28.73 14.32
C GLY A 475 -6.67 27.20 14.37
N PRO A 476 -6.17 26.50 13.33
CA PRO A 476 -6.08 25.04 13.32
C PRO A 476 -5.17 24.54 14.43
N VAL A 477 -5.60 23.52 15.17
CA VAL A 477 -4.76 22.83 16.15
C VAL A 477 -3.97 21.71 15.49
N ASP A 478 -2.74 21.48 15.93
CA ASP A 478 -1.95 20.33 15.49
C ASP A 478 -2.10 19.13 16.45
N ARG A 479 -1.43 18.02 16.11
CA ARG A 479 -1.44 16.81 16.95
C ARG A 479 -0.91 17.03 18.37
N ASP A 480 0.14 17.84 18.53
CA ASP A 480 0.75 18.09 19.84
C ASP A 480 -0.21 18.89 20.74
N ASP A 481 -0.89 19.89 20.16
CA ASP A 481 -1.93 20.67 20.84
C ASP A 481 -3.07 19.77 21.34
N VAL A 482 -3.50 18.81 20.52
CA VAL A 482 -4.57 17.86 20.89
C VAL A 482 -4.13 16.92 22.00
N LEU A 483 -2.92 16.37 21.96
CA LEU A 483 -2.38 15.52 23.03
C LEU A 483 -2.26 16.27 24.35
N ALA A 484 -1.78 17.52 24.31
CA ALA A 484 -1.70 18.38 25.49
C ALA A 484 -3.09 18.69 26.07
N ALA A 485 -4.04 19.10 25.22
CA ALA A 485 -5.41 19.40 25.64
C ALA A 485 -6.14 18.17 26.22
N HIS A 486 -5.92 16.99 25.64
CA HIS A 486 -6.46 15.74 26.16
C HIS A 486 -5.85 15.39 27.53
N LEU A 487 -4.53 15.52 27.71
CA LEU A 487 -3.88 15.29 29.00
C LEU A 487 -4.43 16.24 30.07
N ASP A 488 -4.61 17.52 29.75
CA ASP A 488 -5.19 18.52 30.66
C ASP A 488 -6.64 18.19 31.03
N LEU A 489 -7.46 17.77 30.05
CA LEU A 489 -8.83 17.33 30.30
C LEU A 489 -8.86 16.10 31.21
N THR A 490 -8.06 15.09 30.93
CA THR A 490 -7.98 13.87 31.75
C THR A 490 -7.53 14.20 33.18
N CYS A 491 -6.53 15.07 33.35
CA CYS A 491 -6.12 15.55 34.67
C CYS A 491 -7.22 16.33 35.40
N LEU A 492 -8.02 17.12 34.66
CA LEU A 492 -9.18 17.82 35.22
C LEU A 492 -10.28 16.85 35.67
N ARG A 493 -10.59 15.81 34.89
CA ARG A 493 -11.59 14.79 35.25
C ARG A 493 -11.14 13.96 36.47
N ILE A 494 -9.87 13.55 36.52
CA ILE A 494 -9.26 12.92 37.71
C ILE A 494 -9.45 13.84 38.93
N ALA A 495 -9.14 15.12 38.80
CA ALA A 495 -9.31 16.10 39.87
C ALA A 495 -10.77 16.28 40.30
N GLN A 496 -11.73 16.23 39.37
CA GLN A 496 -13.16 16.30 39.65
C GLN A 496 -13.66 15.06 40.40
N ARG A 497 -13.21 13.85 40.04
CA ARG A 497 -13.54 12.61 40.77
C ARG A 497 -13.02 12.63 42.20
N LEU A 498 -11.76 13.05 42.38
CA LEU A 498 -11.17 13.25 43.70
C LEU A 498 -11.90 14.34 44.50
N ALA A 499 -12.24 15.46 43.87
CA ALA A 499 -12.94 16.57 44.52
C ALA A 499 -14.40 16.24 44.89
N GLY A 500 -15.08 15.40 44.12
CA GLY A 500 -16.42 14.90 44.42
C GLY A 500 -16.48 14.13 45.74
N GLY A 501 -15.41 13.42 46.09
CA GLY A 501 -15.25 12.76 47.40
C GLY A 501 -14.82 13.70 48.55
N LEU A 502 -14.23 14.85 48.24
CA LEU A 502 -13.67 15.82 49.21
C LEU A 502 -14.53 17.08 49.40
N GLY A 503 -15.59 17.28 48.61
CA GLY A 503 -16.47 18.46 48.69
C GLY A 503 -15.84 19.79 48.24
N VAL A 504 -14.71 19.75 47.51
CA VAL A 504 -13.93 20.95 47.13
C VAL A 504 -14.38 21.50 45.76
N ARG A 505 -14.35 22.83 45.58
CA ARG A 505 -14.81 23.51 44.36
C ARG A 505 -13.83 24.57 43.87
N GLY A 506 -13.95 24.95 42.60
CA GLY A 506 -13.23 26.10 42.02
C GLY A 506 -11.71 25.92 41.95
N THR A 507 -10.95 26.85 42.53
CA THR A 507 -9.48 26.91 42.45
C THR A 507 -8.79 25.68 43.05
N ALA A 508 -9.41 25.01 44.02
CA ALA A 508 -8.89 23.76 44.59
C ALA A 508 -8.86 22.62 43.57
N VAL A 509 -9.89 22.50 42.72
CA VAL A 509 -9.95 21.50 41.64
C VAL A 509 -8.84 21.77 40.62
N ARG A 510 -8.57 23.04 40.30
CA ARG A 510 -7.45 23.41 39.41
C ARG A 510 -6.08 23.03 39.99
N ARG A 511 -5.88 23.21 41.30
CA ARG A 511 -4.65 22.77 41.98
C ARG A 511 -4.51 21.24 41.97
N LEU A 512 -5.61 20.51 42.16
CA LEU A 512 -5.62 19.04 42.04
C LEU A 512 -5.30 18.59 40.62
N ALA A 513 -5.84 19.25 39.60
CA ALA A 513 -5.54 18.96 38.20
C ALA A 513 -4.05 19.19 37.89
N ALA A 514 -3.46 20.31 38.36
CA ALA A 514 -2.03 20.56 38.22
C ALA A 514 -1.17 19.49 38.94
N ARG A 515 -1.63 18.98 40.10
CA ARG A 515 -0.97 17.88 40.81
C ARG A 515 -1.10 16.56 40.04
N ALA A 516 -2.25 16.28 39.44
CA ALA A 516 -2.46 15.11 38.59
C ALA A 516 -1.54 15.15 37.36
N ALA A 517 -1.44 16.30 36.69
CA ALA A 517 -0.49 16.51 35.59
C ALA A 517 0.96 16.28 36.04
N GLY A 518 1.38 16.87 37.17
CA GLY A 518 2.72 16.65 37.72
C GLY A 518 3.04 15.19 38.00
N LYS A 519 2.06 14.42 38.53
CA LYS A 519 2.17 12.97 38.74
C LYS A 519 2.19 12.17 37.43
N ALA A 520 1.45 12.60 36.40
CA ALA A 520 1.48 11.98 35.08
C ALA A 520 2.86 12.14 34.42
N HIS A 521 3.45 13.35 34.47
CA HIS A 521 4.80 13.58 33.97
C HIS A 521 5.86 12.77 34.76
N GLU A 522 5.68 12.61 36.08
CA GLU A 522 6.56 11.75 36.88
C GLU A 522 6.40 10.27 36.54
N ALA A 523 5.17 9.79 36.33
CA ALA A 523 4.91 8.43 35.87
C ALA A 523 5.61 8.17 34.52
N ALA A 524 5.54 9.12 33.57
CA ALA A 524 6.23 9.02 32.29
C ALA A 524 7.77 8.95 32.45
N ARG A 525 8.36 9.74 33.36
CA ARG A 525 9.80 9.64 33.69
C ARG A 525 10.18 8.26 34.24
N ARG A 526 9.40 7.73 35.17
CA ARG A 526 9.67 6.40 35.75
C ARG A 526 9.51 5.28 34.72
N CYS A 527 8.54 5.41 33.80
CA CYS A 527 8.39 4.49 32.67
C CYS A 527 9.60 4.49 31.72
N LEU A 528 10.43 5.54 31.69
CA LEU A 528 11.69 5.53 30.92
C LEU A 528 12.79 4.67 31.56
N GLY A 529 12.73 4.43 32.88
CA GLY A 529 13.73 3.68 33.63
C GLY A 529 13.52 2.15 33.64
N THR A 530 12.37 1.66 33.15
CA THR A 530 12.02 0.23 33.17
C THR A 530 12.32 -0.45 31.82
N GLU A 531 12.61 -1.75 31.79
CA GLU A 531 12.93 -2.44 30.52
C GLU A 531 11.73 -2.68 29.62
N ASP A 532 10.50 -2.60 30.13
CA ASP A 532 9.29 -2.85 29.37
C ASP A 532 8.53 -1.56 29.03
N GLY A 533 8.91 -0.42 29.61
CA GLY A 533 8.20 0.85 29.44
C GLY A 533 6.91 0.96 30.26
N ALA A 534 6.70 0.06 31.23
CA ALA A 534 5.60 0.13 32.19
C ALA A 534 6.06 0.73 33.52
N LEU A 535 5.09 1.19 34.31
CA LEU A 535 5.26 1.55 35.70
C LEU A 535 5.01 0.31 36.57
N ASP A 536 6.01 -0.13 37.33
CA ASP A 536 5.82 -1.25 38.27
C ASP A 536 4.77 -0.90 39.34
N ARG A 537 4.19 -1.92 39.99
CA ARG A 537 3.14 -1.72 40.99
C ARG A 537 3.58 -0.83 42.16
N ALA A 538 4.80 -1.00 42.67
CA ALA A 538 5.27 -0.21 43.81
C ALA A 538 5.41 1.27 43.45
N SER A 539 5.95 1.55 42.26
CA SER A 539 6.06 2.90 41.70
C SER A 539 4.69 3.52 41.43
N PHE A 540 3.71 2.73 40.98
CA PHE A 540 2.33 3.19 40.81
C PHE A 540 1.68 3.55 42.14
N GLU A 541 1.77 2.69 43.15
CA GLU A 541 1.19 2.92 44.48
C GLU A 541 1.82 4.14 45.19
N GLU A 542 3.12 4.38 44.98
CA GLU A 542 3.80 5.58 45.48
C GLU A 542 3.27 6.86 44.82
N LEU A 543 3.07 6.83 43.49
CA LEU A 543 2.57 7.98 42.74
C LEU A 543 1.06 8.18 42.92
N PHE A 544 0.28 7.13 43.07
CA PHE A 544 -1.18 7.16 43.12
C PHE A 544 -1.68 6.31 44.29
N PRO A 545 -1.61 6.85 45.52
CA PRO A 545 -1.96 6.09 46.71
C PRO A 545 -3.47 5.73 46.76
N GLU A 546 -3.74 4.51 47.22
CA GLU A 546 -5.07 4.01 47.58
C GLU A 546 -5.70 4.87 48.70
N PRO A 547 -7.04 4.92 48.81
CA PRO A 547 -7.70 5.72 49.83
C PRO A 547 -7.37 5.17 51.24
N GLY A 548 -6.65 5.96 52.03
CA GLY A 548 -6.35 5.68 53.45
C GLY A 548 -4.88 5.64 53.86
N THR A 549 -3.92 5.74 52.92
CA THR A 549 -2.48 5.58 53.21
C THR A 549 -1.69 6.88 53.36
N GLY A 550 -2.31 8.07 53.23
CA GLY A 550 -1.59 9.35 53.36
C GLY A 550 -2.45 10.53 53.79
N PHE A 551 -2.08 11.13 54.93
CA PHE A 551 -2.66 12.28 55.63
C PHE A 551 -4.09 12.13 56.20
N ALA A 552 -4.12 11.90 57.52
CA ALA A 552 -5.28 12.10 58.37
C ALA A 552 -5.77 13.55 58.31
N THR A 553 -7.05 13.77 58.01
CA THR A 553 -7.84 14.80 58.69
C THR A 553 -9.24 14.29 59.00
N ALA A 554 -9.64 14.57 60.23
CA ALA A 554 -10.88 14.16 60.86
C ALA A 554 -12.09 14.93 60.32
N SER A 555 -13.18 14.24 60.03
CA SER A 555 -14.48 14.40 60.71
C SER A 555 -15.54 13.59 59.96
N GLY A 556 -16.29 12.79 60.72
CA GLY A 556 -17.23 11.82 60.20
C GLY A 556 -18.55 12.41 59.69
N ARG A 557 -19.31 11.49 59.05
CA ARG A 557 -20.67 11.62 58.46
C ARG A 557 -20.61 12.23 57.05
N HIS A 558 -20.55 11.42 56.01
CA HIS A 558 -21.67 10.69 55.38
C HIS A 558 -21.09 9.57 54.48
N GLY A 559 -21.79 8.44 54.38
CA GLY A 559 -21.31 7.22 53.74
C GLY A 559 -21.11 7.36 52.23
N GLY A 560 -19.89 7.05 51.80
CA GLY A 560 -19.41 6.97 50.43
C GLY A 560 -17.89 7.14 50.48
N ALA A 561 -17.13 6.04 50.41
CA ALA A 561 -15.68 6.13 50.39
C ALA A 561 -15.27 6.98 49.18
N ALA A 562 -14.61 8.11 49.41
CA ALA A 562 -14.07 8.94 48.35
C ALA A 562 -13.07 8.09 47.52
N PRO A 563 -13.13 8.12 46.18
CA PRO A 563 -12.19 7.36 45.37
C PRO A 563 -10.75 7.80 45.65
N GLY A 564 -9.83 6.84 45.77
CA GLY A 564 -8.41 7.13 45.92
C GLY A 564 -7.77 7.64 44.63
N TRP A 565 -6.49 7.99 44.67
CA TRP A 565 -5.77 8.42 43.46
C TRP A 565 -5.71 7.29 42.42
N ALA A 566 -5.46 6.06 42.86
CA ALA A 566 -5.44 4.88 42.01
C ALA A 566 -6.77 4.70 41.26
N ASP A 567 -7.89 4.64 41.99
CA ASP A 567 -9.23 4.52 41.42
C ASP A 567 -9.53 5.61 40.40
N ALA A 568 -9.22 6.87 40.73
CA ALA A 568 -9.51 8.00 39.85
C ALA A 568 -8.71 7.93 38.55
N VAL A 569 -7.42 7.58 38.62
CA VAL A 569 -6.53 7.46 37.46
C VAL A 569 -6.93 6.30 36.55
N LEU A 570 -7.23 5.13 37.13
CA LEU A 570 -7.65 3.95 36.39
C LEU A 570 -9.04 4.15 35.76
N ALA A 571 -9.96 4.79 36.47
CA ALA A 571 -11.30 5.04 35.96
C ALA A 571 -11.30 6.09 34.83
N GLU A 572 -10.36 7.04 34.80
CA GLU A 572 -10.21 8.01 33.70
C GLU A 572 -9.33 7.46 32.56
N GLY A 573 -8.80 6.25 32.68
CA GLY A 573 -8.03 5.59 31.64
C GLY A 573 -6.67 6.22 31.34
N LEU A 574 -6.17 7.12 32.20
CA LEU A 574 -4.83 7.71 32.02
C LEU A 574 -3.77 6.62 32.09
N LEU A 575 -3.87 5.74 33.08
CA LEU A 575 -3.10 4.51 33.18
C LEU A 575 -4.06 3.31 33.19
N VAL A 576 -3.62 2.20 32.61
CA VAL A 576 -4.34 0.93 32.55
C VAL A 576 -3.46 -0.21 33.06
N PRO A 577 -4.03 -1.26 33.69
CA PRO A 577 -3.26 -2.43 34.12
C PRO A 577 -2.63 -3.15 32.92
N ALA A 578 -1.33 -3.43 33.00
CA ALA A 578 -0.53 -4.09 31.97
C ALA A 578 0.45 -5.07 32.62
N GLY A 579 0.17 -6.38 32.51
CA GLY A 579 0.93 -7.41 33.23
C GLY A 579 0.84 -7.21 34.74
N ASP A 580 2.01 -7.15 35.39
CA ASP A 580 2.13 -6.91 36.84
C ASP A 580 2.27 -5.40 37.19
N GLY A 581 2.17 -4.51 36.20
CA GLY A 581 2.30 -3.06 36.35
C GLY A 581 1.21 -2.28 35.61
N TYR A 582 1.53 -1.04 35.23
CA TYR A 582 0.61 -0.07 34.64
C TYR A 582 1.24 0.68 33.46
N ARG A 583 0.46 0.97 32.42
CA ARG A 583 0.90 1.74 31.23
C ARG A 583 -0.09 2.83 30.90
N PHE A 584 0.32 3.84 30.12
CA PHE A 584 -0.61 4.83 29.60
C PHE A 584 -1.65 4.18 28.68
N GLY A 585 -2.90 4.63 28.77
CA GLY A 585 -4.01 4.05 28.00
C GLY A 585 -3.88 4.23 26.48
N HIS A 586 -3.08 5.20 26.04
CA HIS A 586 -2.77 5.46 24.63
C HIS A 586 -1.27 5.44 24.40
N GLU A 587 -0.80 4.57 23.50
CA GLU A 587 0.61 4.41 23.14
C GLU A 587 1.22 5.73 22.63
N GLU A 588 0.54 6.43 21.71
CA GLU A 588 1.05 7.71 21.16
C GLU A 588 1.15 8.81 22.24
N LEU A 589 0.21 8.86 23.18
CA LEU A 589 0.29 9.77 24.33
C LEU A 589 1.47 9.40 25.24
N ALA A 590 1.71 8.10 25.44
CA ALA A 590 2.85 7.60 26.20
C ALA A 590 4.16 8.04 25.56
N ASP A 591 4.33 7.78 24.26
CA ASP A 591 5.53 8.13 23.51
C ASP A 591 5.80 9.63 23.53
N TRP A 592 4.76 10.43 23.32
CA TRP A 592 4.85 11.89 23.33
C TRP A 592 5.29 12.42 24.71
N LEU A 593 4.66 11.92 25.78
CA LEU A 593 4.94 12.37 27.14
C LEU A 593 6.30 11.88 27.65
N GLN A 594 6.68 10.65 27.31
CA GLN A 594 7.99 10.08 27.64
C GLN A 594 9.11 10.78 26.85
N GLY A 595 8.92 10.99 25.54
CA GLY A 595 9.88 11.70 24.70
C GLY A 595 10.17 13.12 25.18
N ALA A 596 9.18 13.79 25.80
CA ALA A 596 9.37 15.11 26.41
C ALA A 596 10.33 15.13 27.63
N HIS A 597 10.59 13.98 28.25
CA HIS A 597 11.48 13.82 29.42
C HIS A 597 12.73 12.98 29.16
N LEU A 598 12.88 12.41 27.96
CA LEU A 598 14.05 11.61 27.61
C LEU A 598 15.31 12.48 27.59
N ASP A 599 16.37 12.06 28.30
CA ASP A 599 17.70 12.63 28.12
C ASP A 599 18.30 12.16 26.78
N LEU A 600 17.87 12.83 25.72
CA LEU A 600 18.24 12.50 24.35
C LEU A 600 19.74 12.65 24.10
N ASP A 601 20.37 13.69 24.68
CA ASP A 601 21.80 13.96 24.48
C ASP A 601 22.64 12.87 25.17
N GLY A 602 22.28 12.48 26.41
CA GLY A 602 22.90 11.34 27.09
C GLY A 602 22.68 10.02 26.34
N ALA A 603 21.44 9.73 25.94
CA ALA A 603 21.09 8.51 25.22
C ALA A 603 21.83 8.37 23.88
N LEU A 604 21.79 9.40 23.02
CA LEU A 604 22.50 9.37 21.74
C LEU A 604 24.01 9.32 21.92
N HIS A 605 24.57 9.98 22.93
CA HIS A 605 26.00 9.89 23.21
C HIS A 605 26.42 8.46 23.54
N THR A 606 25.66 7.76 24.41
CA THR A 606 25.91 6.35 24.71
C THR A 606 25.76 5.47 23.47
N LEU A 607 24.75 5.72 22.62
CA LEU A 607 24.47 4.91 21.42
C LEU A 607 25.49 5.08 20.30
N VAL A 608 25.95 6.31 20.06
CA VAL A 608 26.79 6.66 18.90
C VAL A 608 28.28 6.61 19.24
N HIS A 609 28.65 6.87 20.50
CA HIS A 609 30.05 7.09 20.88
C HIS A 609 30.60 6.12 21.93
N ALA A 610 29.77 5.28 22.58
CA ALA A 610 30.29 4.28 23.52
C ALA A 610 30.67 2.96 22.79
N PRO A 611 31.86 2.39 23.04
CA PRO A 611 32.21 1.08 22.50
C PRO A 611 31.32 -0.01 23.13
N ALA A 612 30.71 -0.85 22.30
CA ALA A 612 29.91 -1.98 22.77
C ALA A 612 30.79 -2.91 23.66
N PRO A 613 30.42 -3.17 24.92
CA PRO A 613 31.13 -4.14 25.74
C PRO A 613 31.03 -5.53 25.11
N ALA A 614 32.10 -6.32 25.14
CA ALA A 614 32.13 -7.68 24.60
C ALA A 614 31.10 -8.65 25.26
N SER A 615 30.50 -8.26 26.39
CA SER A 615 29.41 -8.99 27.07
C SER A 615 27.99 -8.51 26.69
N ALA A 616 27.86 -7.51 25.83
CA ALA A 616 26.59 -6.91 25.41
C ALA A 616 26.10 -7.42 24.04
N ALA A 617 26.63 -8.55 23.56
CA ALA A 617 26.20 -9.16 22.29
C ALA A 617 24.69 -9.53 22.26
N ASP A 618 24.04 -9.59 23.43
CA ASP A 618 22.63 -9.93 23.59
C ASP A 618 21.70 -8.72 23.85
N THR A 619 22.22 -7.49 23.92
CA THR A 619 21.42 -6.28 24.23
C THR A 619 21.39 -5.32 23.04
N GLU A 620 20.22 -5.13 22.44
CA GLU A 620 20.02 -4.14 21.37
C GLU A 620 20.28 -2.72 21.90
N PRO A 621 21.02 -1.86 21.17
CA PRO A 621 21.36 -0.51 21.63
C PRO A 621 20.11 0.33 21.95
N VAL A 622 19.10 0.27 21.08
CA VAL A 622 17.77 0.83 21.32
C VAL A 622 16.77 -0.32 21.27
N PRO A 623 16.18 -0.72 22.42
CA PRO A 623 15.10 -1.70 22.43
C PRO A 623 13.93 -1.21 21.57
N ARG A 624 13.26 -2.12 20.83
CA ARG A 624 12.20 -1.74 19.89
C ARG A 624 11.06 -0.93 20.52
N HIS A 625 10.67 -1.27 21.74
CA HIS A 625 9.64 -0.55 22.48
C HIS A 625 10.04 0.90 22.86
N ARG A 626 11.32 1.29 22.70
CA ARG A 626 11.81 2.66 22.92
C ARG A 626 11.88 3.50 21.65
N ILE A 627 11.59 2.94 20.48
CA ILE A 627 11.70 3.70 19.23
C ILE A 627 10.75 4.89 19.20
N GLY A 628 9.51 4.72 19.66
CA GLY A 628 8.48 5.76 19.73
C GLY A 628 8.90 6.97 20.59
N PRO A 629 9.24 6.77 21.87
CA PRO A 629 9.69 7.87 22.75
C PRO A 629 10.93 8.60 22.23
N VAL A 630 11.87 7.91 21.58
CA VAL A 630 13.08 8.55 21.02
C VAL A 630 12.74 9.39 19.78
N VAL A 631 11.84 8.91 18.91
CA VAL A 631 11.32 9.72 17.79
C VAL A 631 10.62 10.97 18.31
N GLU A 632 9.77 10.84 19.34
CA GLU A 632 9.10 11.98 19.96
C GLU A 632 10.07 12.96 20.63
N ALA A 633 11.14 12.47 21.25
CA ALA A 633 12.20 13.34 21.80
C ALA A 633 12.90 14.15 20.70
N LEU A 634 13.17 13.55 19.53
CA LEU A 634 13.76 14.23 18.37
C LEU A 634 12.81 15.25 17.74
N LEU A 635 11.51 14.95 17.65
CA LEU A 635 10.49 15.90 17.19
C LEU A 635 10.34 17.07 18.19
N CYS A 636 10.32 16.77 19.49
CA CYS A 636 10.30 17.75 20.57
C CYS A 636 11.52 18.67 20.56
N LEU A 637 12.71 18.14 20.23
CA LEU A 637 13.95 18.91 20.05
C LEU A 637 13.79 19.96 18.95
N ALA A 638 13.22 19.60 17.80
CA ALA A 638 12.97 20.56 16.72
C ALA A 638 11.97 21.64 17.12
N ARG A 639 10.89 21.26 17.83
CA ARG A 639 9.88 22.22 18.32
C ARG A 639 10.45 23.22 19.33
N ARG A 640 11.24 22.75 20.31
CA ARG A 640 11.76 23.58 21.41
C ARG A 640 13.03 24.36 21.07
N HIS A 641 13.89 23.80 20.21
CA HIS A 641 15.23 24.32 19.97
C HIS A 641 15.53 24.60 18.48
N GLY A 642 14.54 24.42 17.59
CA GLY A 642 14.63 24.74 16.17
C GLY A 642 15.28 23.65 15.31
N ALA A 643 15.16 23.81 13.99
CA ALA A 643 15.60 22.82 13.01
C ALA A 643 17.10 22.53 13.05
N ALA A 644 17.95 23.53 13.31
CA ALA A 644 19.41 23.37 13.31
C ALA A 644 19.91 22.32 14.31
N ARG A 645 19.33 22.29 15.52
CA ARG A 645 19.71 21.32 16.57
C ARG A 645 19.29 19.90 16.18
N LEU A 646 18.11 19.74 15.59
CA LEU A 646 17.68 18.44 15.06
C LEU A 646 18.56 18.03 13.86
N SER A 647 18.87 18.93 12.93
CA SER A 647 19.76 18.63 11.78
C SER A 647 21.11 18.05 12.23
N SER A 648 21.71 18.60 13.30
CA SER A 648 22.95 18.04 13.86
C SER A 648 22.77 16.60 14.33
N ARG A 649 21.68 16.30 15.06
CA ARG A 649 21.42 14.94 15.57
C ARG A 649 21.08 13.95 14.45
N LEU A 650 20.33 14.38 13.44
CA LEU A 650 20.07 13.55 12.27
C LEU A 650 21.34 13.28 11.45
N ALA A 651 22.28 14.23 11.41
CA ALA A 651 23.60 14.00 10.84
C ALA A 651 24.38 12.95 11.64
N ASP A 652 24.40 13.03 12.98
CA ASP A 652 25.03 12.02 13.84
C ASP A 652 24.44 10.60 13.57
N LEU A 653 23.11 10.50 13.46
CA LEU A 653 22.43 9.24 13.12
C LEU A 653 22.79 8.72 11.71
N THR A 654 22.96 9.62 10.75
CA THR A 654 23.37 9.26 9.38
C THR A 654 24.80 8.71 9.38
N HIS A 655 25.71 9.26 10.19
CA HIS A 655 27.05 8.72 10.35
C HIS A 655 27.05 7.35 11.06
N ALA A 656 26.21 7.17 12.08
CA ALA A 656 26.04 5.88 12.74
C ALA A 656 25.56 4.80 11.75
N LEU A 657 24.59 5.14 10.89
CA LEU A 657 24.08 4.24 9.85
C LEU A 657 25.12 3.96 8.74
N ASP A 658 26.01 4.91 8.43
CA ASP A 658 27.09 4.67 7.47
C ASP A 658 28.18 3.74 8.01
N ALA A 659 28.48 3.86 9.31
CA ALA A 659 29.38 2.95 10.01
C ALA A 659 28.82 1.51 10.04
N ASP A 660 27.52 1.36 10.30
CA ASP A 660 26.81 0.08 10.26
C ASP A 660 25.47 0.19 9.50
N PRO A 661 25.42 -0.15 8.20
CA PRO A 661 24.18 -0.16 7.40
C PRO A 661 23.18 -1.20 7.88
N GLY A 662 23.60 -2.16 8.70
CA GLY A 662 22.71 -3.10 9.37
C GLY A 662 22.00 -2.49 10.59
N SER A 663 22.34 -1.27 10.99
CA SER A 663 21.79 -0.58 12.16
C SER A 663 20.31 -0.23 11.97
N TRP A 664 19.47 -1.18 12.37
CA TRP A 664 18.01 -1.08 12.32
C TRP A 664 17.49 0.19 13.02
N TRP A 665 17.96 0.47 14.24
CA TRP A 665 17.46 1.60 15.04
C TRP A 665 17.81 2.95 14.40
N ALA A 666 19.01 3.11 13.83
CA ALA A 666 19.42 4.37 13.20
C ALA A 666 18.58 4.68 11.97
N CYS A 667 18.34 3.66 11.13
CA CYS A 667 17.44 3.77 9.98
C CYS A 667 16.00 4.10 10.41
N ARG A 668 15.49 3.45 11.45
CA ARG A 668 14.13 3.70 11.98
C ARG A 668 13.97 5.09 12.59
N LEU A 669 14.95 5.59 13.35
CA LEU A 669 14.90 6.94 13.88
C LEU A 669 14.94 8.00 12.77
N LEU A 670 15.83 7.84 11.78
CA LEU A 670 15.91 8.74 10.63
C LEU A 670 14.59 8.79 9.86
N THR A 671 14.08 7.63 9.47
CA THR A 671 12.86 7.52 8.66
C THR A 671 11.62 7.96 9.46
N GLY A 672 11.53 7.58 10.74
CA GLY A 672 10.43 7.95 11.64
C GLY A 672 10.36 9.45 11.92
N VAL A 673 11.50 10.13 12.11
CA VAL A 673 11.52 11.57 12.33
C VAL A 673 11.27 12.35 11.05
N LEU A 674 12.01 12.05 9.96
CA LEU A 674 11.95 12.81 8.71
C LEU A 674 10.60 12.72 8.00
N THR A 675 9.82 11.65 8.22
CA THR A 675 8.45 11.54 7.69
C THR A 675 7.40 12.25 8.54
N ARG A 676 7.72 12.56 9.81
CA ARG A 676 6.78 13.19 10.76
C ARG A 676 6.98 14.68 10.94
N VAL A 677 8.16 15.23 10.62
CA VAL A 677 8.37 16.70 10.63
C VAL A 677 7.36 17.40 9.70
N PRO A 678 6.85 18.59 10.06
CA PRO A 678 5.86 19.30 9.26
C PRO A 678 6.45 19.80 7.94
N ASP A 679 7.73 20.19 7.94
CA ASP A 679 8.50 20.60 6.77
C ASP A 679 9.88 19.92 6.82
N ALA A 680 10.22 19.17 5.78
CA ALA A 680 11.52 18.51 5.66
C ALA A 680 12.60 19.40 5.01
N GLY A 681 12.22 20.58 4.47
CA GLY A 681 13.10 21.52 3.78
C GLY A 681 14.34 21.95 4.58
N PRO A 682 14.22 22.31 5.87
CA PRO A 682 15.38 22.67 6.71
C PRO A 682 16.43 21.56 6.89
N TYR A 683 16.07 20.31 6.56
CA TYR A 683 16.94 19.13 6.67
C TYR A 683 17.53 18.70 5.32
N ALA A 684 17.45 19.54 4.29
CA ALA A 684 17.91 19.22 2.93
C ALA A 684 19.40 18.80 2.87
N ASP A 685 20.28 19.35 3.71
CA ASP A 685 21.68 18.92 3.80
C ASP A 685 21.81 17.47 4.30
N VAL A 686 21.06 17.10 5.34
CA VAL A 686 21.03 15.74 5.88
C VAL A 686 20.44 14.77 4.87
N LEU A 687 19.36 15.15 4.19
CA LEU A 687 18.76 14.35 3.12
C LEU A 687 19.71 14.13 1.95
N ARG A 688 20.49 15.16 1.56
CA ARG A 688 21.55 15.03 0.55
C ARG A 688 22.66 14.08 1.00
N LEU A 689 23.11 14.20 2.25
CA LEU A 689 24.10 13.30 2.84
C LEU A 689 23.60 11.85 2.81
N LEU A 690 22.37 11.61 3.26
CA LEU A 690 21.76 10.28 3.29
C LEU A 690 21.60 9.70 1.88
N ALA A 691 21.19 10.50 0.90
CA ALA A 691 21.10 10.08 -0.49
C ALA A 691 22.46 9.67 -1.06
N ASP A 692 23.50 10.45 -0.77
CA ASP A 692 24.87 10.14 -1.21
C ASP A 692 25.38 8.84 -0.57
N ARG A 693 25.01 8.55 0.69
CA ARG A 693 25.34 7.28 1.35
C ARG A 693 24.62 6.08 0.74
N VAL A 694 23.34 6.22 0.40
CA VAL A 694 22.59 5.16 -0.29
C VAL A 694 23.25 4.79 -1.63
N VAL A 695 23.67 5.78 -2.41
CA VAL A 695 24.41 5.56 -3.66
C VAL A 695 25.76 4.89 -3.39
N ALA A 696 26.54 5.42 -2.43
CA ALA A 696 27.85 4.87 -2.08
C ALA A 696 27.77 3.41 -1.61
N TRP A 697 26.75 3.04 -0.81
CA TRP A 697 26.55 1.65 -0.38
C TRP A 697 26.28 0.72 -1.57
N ARG A 698 25.45 1.15 -2.54
CA ARG A 698 25.21 0.38 -3.77
C ARG A 698 26.47 0.22 -4.60
N GLU A 699 27.25 1.28 -4.80
CA GLU A 699 28.53 1.24 -5.50
C GLU A 699 29.52 0.28 -4.83
N GLN A 700 29.54 0.26 -3.49
CA GLN A 700 30.36 -0.64 -2.67
C GLN A 700 29.79 -2.06 -2.57
N ARG A 701 28.65 -2.36 -3.20
CA ARG A 701 27.91 -3.64 -3.09
C ARG A 701 27.52 -4.00 -1.65
N ARG A 702 27.29 -2.99 -0.82
CA ARG A 702 26.72 -3.13 0.53
C ARG A 702 25.19 -3.14 0.45
N ALA A 703 24.54 -3.82 1.39
CA ALA A 703 23.08 -3.81 1.47
C ALA A 703 22.59 -2.39 1.86
N VAL A 704 21.58 -1.90 1.14
CA VAL A 704 20.87 -0.66 1.50
C VAL A 704 19.72 -1.02 2.44
N PRO A 705 19.55 -0.32 3.57
CA PRO A 705 18.40 -0.52 4.44
C PRO A 705 17.08 -0.39 3.66
N PRO A 706 16.15 -1.36 3.77
CA PRO A 706 14.88 -1.33 3.02
C PRO A 706 14.03 -0.10 3.38
N GLY A 707 14.16 0.41 4.60
CA GLY A 707 13.49 1.63 5.05
C GLY A 707 13.85 2.90 4.26
N LEU A 708 14.94 2.90 3.47
CA LEU A 708 15.41 4.04 2.66
C LEU A 708 15.07 3.92 1.17
N GLY A 709 14.14 3.02 0.80
CA GLY A 709 13.66 2.85 -0.56
C GLY A 709 12.78 4.01 -1.08
N PRO A 710 12.30 3.94 -2.33
CA PRO A 710 11.58 5.04 -2.99
C PRO A 710 10.33 5.53 -2.23
N ALA A 711 9.64 4.64 -1.50
CA ALA A 711 8.48 4.97 -0.68
C ALA A 711 8.81 5.91 0.49
N PHE A 712 10.03 5.91 1.02
CA PHE A 712 10.45 6.87 2.05
C PHE A 712 10.60 8.27 1.46
N TRP A 713 11.35 8.40 0.37
CA TRP A 713 11.66 9.69 -0.26
C TRP A 713 10.43 10.40 -0.83
N THR A 714 9.45 9.64 -1.33
CA THR A 714 8.18 10.18 -1.84
C THR A 714 7.25 10.66 -0.72
N ARG A 715 7.34 10.08 0.48
CA ARG A 715 6.56 10.49 1.66
C ARG A 715 7.08 11.75 2.36
N LEU A 716 8.30 12.20 2.05
CA LEU A 716 8.86 13.41 2.66
C LEU A 716 8.04 14.65 2.26
N ARG A 717 7.73 15.49 3.26
CA ARG A 717 7.06 16.78 3.09
C ARG A 717 8.07 17.81 2.56
N LEU A 718 8.28 17.76 1.25
CA LEU A 718 9.19 18.61 0.50
C LEU A 718 8.48 19.26 -0.68
N PRO A 719 8.89 20.48 -1.09
CA PRO A 719 8.47 21.02 -2.36
C PRO A 719 8.98 20.13 -3.51
N VAL A 720 8.24 20.14 -4.62
CA VAL A 720 8.47 19.23 -5.76
C VAL A 720 9.89 19.37 -6.33
N ASP A 721 10.45 20.59 -6.33
CA ASP A 721 11.82 20.86 -6.80
C ASP A 721 12.89 20.15 -5.96
N ALA A 722 12.79 20.25 -4.62
CA ALA A 722 13.70 19.59 -3.69
C ALA A 722 13.57 18.06 -3.78
N ARG A 723 12.34 17.55 -3.91
CA ARG A 723 12.08 16.12 -4.08
C ARG A 723 12.69 15.60 -5.39
N CYS A 724 12.47 16.27 -6.52
CA CYS A 724 13.07 15.90 -7.80
C CYS A 724 14.60 15.97 -7.74
N ALA A 725 15.19 16.97 -7.06
CA ALA A 725 16.64 17.07 -6.91
C ALA A 725 17.24 15.90 -6.10
N LEU A 726 16.55 15.43 -5.05
CA LEU A 726 16.96 14.26 -4.27
C LEU A 726 16.81 12.96 -5.06
N LEU A 727 15.69 12.77 -5.77
CA LEU A 727 15.49 11.60 -6.62
C LEU A 727 16.55 11.54 -7.74
N ARG A 728 16.91 12.67 -8.36
CA ARG A 728 18.04 12.76 -9.31
C ARG A 728 19.34 12.22 -8.72
N ARG A 729 19.59 12.51 -7.45
CA ARG A 729 20.79 12.04 -6.74
C ARG A 729 20.76 10.54 -6.48
N LEU A 730 19.56 9.97 -6.25
CA LEU A 730 19.34 8.57 -5.89
C LEU A 730 19.23 7.61 -7.08
N VAL A 731 18.86 8.07 -8.28
CA VAL A 731 18.72 7.20 -9.47
C VAL A 731 19.95 6.31 -9.75
N PRO A 732 21.21 6.74 -9.51
CA PRO A 732 22.37 5.84 -9.62
C PRO A 732 22.36 4.64 -8.64
N ALA A 733 21.54 4.66 -7.59
CA ALA A 733 21.34 3.55 -6.66
C ALA A 733 20.33 2.50 -7.17
N ASP A 734 19.68 2.73 -8.32
CA ASP A 734 18.72 1.79 -8.91
C ASP A 734 19.40 0.49 -9.36
N GLY A 735 18.74 -0.64 -9.05
CA GLY A 735 19.12 -1.96 -9.53
C GLY A 735 18.77 -2.17 -11.01
N PRO A 736 19.24 -3.28 -11.61
CA PRO A 736 18.94 -3.60 -13.01
C PRO A 736 17.43 -3.74 -13.24
N PRO A 737 16.91 -3.38 -14.43
CA PRO A 737 15.46 -3.38 -14.71
C PRO A 737 14.74 -4.72 -14.53
N CYS A 738 15.48 -5.83 -14.46
CA CYS A 738 14.93 -7.17 -14.25
C CYS A 738 14.74 -7.54 -12.76
N GLU A 739 15.27 -6.75 -11.83
CA GLU A 739 14.99 -6.93 -10.41
C GLU A 739 13.59 -6.40 -10.08
N SER A 740 12.82 -7.17 -9.32
CA SER A 740 11.45 -6.80 -8.91
C SER A 740 11.41 -5.77 -7.77
N ALA A 741 12.55 -5.21 -7.37
CA ALA A 741 12.65 -4.16 -6.38
C ALA A 741 12.23 -2.81 -7.00
N PRO A 742 11.59 -1.92 -6.24
CA PRO A 742 11.13 -0.63 -6.74
C PRO A 742 12.34 0.25 -7.00
N ARG A 743 12.23 1.08 -8.04
CA ARG A 743 13.30 1.98 -8.43
C ARG A 743 12.93 3.42 -8.11
N PHE A 744 13.94 4.23 -7.81
CA PHE A 744 13.79 5.67 -7.70
C PHE A 744 13.29 6.27 -9.02
N LEU A 745 13.66 5.68 -10.16
CA LEU A 745 13.11 6.05 -11.46
C LEU A 745 11.58 5.82 -11.55
N ASP A 746 11.06 4.74 -10.97
CA ASP A 746 9.61 4.45 -10.95
C ASP A 746 8.86 5.46 -10.06
N ALA A 747 9.46 5.89 -8.95
CA ALA A 747 8.92 6.95 -8.11
C ALA A 747 8.83 8.30 -8.86
N VAL A 748 9.83 8.62 -9.70
CA VAL A 748 9.83 9.81 -10.55
C VAL A 748 8.74 9.71 -11.63
N ALA A 749 8.56 8.54 -12.24
CA ALA A 749 7.49 8.27 -13.19
C ALA A 749 6.10 8.45 -12.56
N GLY A 750 5.93 8.02 -11.30
CA GLY A 750 4.72 8.24 -10.51
C GLY A 750 4.43 9.74 -10.29
N LEU A 751 5.44 10.52 -9.91
CA LEU A 751 5.29 11.98 -9.77
C LEU A 751 4.94 12.66 -11.09
N LEU A 752 5.61 12.28 -12.18
CA LEU A 752 5.34 12.80 -13.52
C LEU A 752 3.92 12.48 -14.00
N THR A 753 3.39 11.32 -13.63
CA THR A 753 2.02 10.91 -13.99
C THR A 753 0.98 11.68 -13.19
N ALA A 754 1.25 11.96 -11.91
CA ALA A 754 0.35 12.70 -11.03
C ALA A 754 0.29 14.20 -11.36
N GLU A 755 1.44 14.84 -11.56
CA GLU A 755 1.54 16.28 -11.81
C GLU A 755 2.54 16.60 -12.94
N PRO A 756 2.21 16.28 -14.20
CA PRO A 756 3.16 16.37 -15.30
C PRO A 756 3.69 17.79 -15.51
N ALA A 757 2.81 18.80 -15.55
CA ALA A 757 3.21 20.19 -15.79
C ALA A 757 4.18 20.72 -14.71
N THR A 758 4.03 20.29 -13.46
CA THR A 758 4.90 20.68 -12.34
C THR A 758 6.28 20.00 -12.41
N VAL A 759 6.34 18.73 -12.80
CA VAL A 759 7.56 17.91 -12.73
C VAL A 759 8.47 18.09 -13.96
N LEU A 760 7.88 18.34 -15.14
CA LEU A 760 8.58 18.45 -16.42
C LEU A 760 9.82 19.39 -16.40
N PRO A 761 9.74 20.64 -15.89
CA PRO A 761 10.89 21.55 -15.89
C PRO A 761 12.07 21.02 -15.06
N TYR A 762 11.80 20.25 -13.99
CA TYR A 762 12.84 19.70 -13.15
C TYR A 762 13.54 18.51 -13.81
N LEU A 763 12.83 17.68 -14.58
CA LEU A 763 13.44 16.59 -15.36
C LEU A 763 14.33 17.10 -16.49
N ILE A 764 13.96 18.20 -17.14
CA ILE A 764 14.81 18.81 -18.17
C ILE A 764 16.15 19.27 -17.58
N ARG A 765 16.19 19.71 -16.32
CA ARG A 765 17.45 20.05 -15.61
C ARG A 765 18.32 18.82 -15.29
N TRP A 766 17.87 17.61 -15.59
CA TRP A 766 18.67 16.39 -15.45
C TRP A 766 19.49 16.11 -16.71
N PHE A 767 19.23 16.81 -17.82
CA PHE A 767 19.95 16.59 -19.07
C PHE A 767 21.45 16.88 -18.98
N ASP A 768 21.88 17.71 -18.03
CA ASP A 768 23.29 17.99 -17.73
C ASP A 768 23.96 16.92 -16.83
N ASP A 769 23.20 15.94 -16.32
CA ASP A 769 23.67 14.95 -15.35
C ASP A 769 24.16 13.67 -16.04
N GLU A 770 25.45 13.65 -16.39
CA GLU A 770 26.09 12.53 -17.09
C GLU A 770 26.65 11.44 -16.15
N ARG A 771 26.20 11.39 -14.88
CA ARG A 771 26.59 10.30 -13.97
C ARG A 771 26.07 8.95 -14.53
N PRO A 772 26.93 7.92 -14.65
CA PRO A 772 26.53 6.62 -15.20
C PRO A 772 25.61 5.88 -14.24
N LEU A 773 24.70 5.08 -14.78
CA LEU A 773 23.85 4.18 -14.01
C LEU A 773 24.57 2.82 -13.88
N PRO A 774 25.02 2.41 -12.67
CA PRO A 774 25.82 1.20 -12.50
C PRO A 774 25.16 -0.07 -13.03
N ALA A 775 23.84 -0.15 -12.94
CA ALA A 775 23.06 -1.29 -13.42
C ALA A 775 22.86 -1.33 -14.94
N THR A 776 23.06 -0.20 -15.63
CA THR A 776 22.94 -0.06 -17.10
C THR A 776 24.10 0.80 -17.61
N PRO A 777 25.29 0.22 -17.86
CA PRO A 777 26.53 0.98 -18.08
C PRO A 777 26.54 1.94 -19.27
N HIS A 778 25.58 1.80 -20.20
CA HIS A 778 25.43 2.67 -21.36
C HIS A 778 24.46 3.84 -21.12
N ALA A 779 23.80 3.89 -19.96
CA ALA A 779 22.85 4.94 -19.59
C ALA A 779 23.41 5.85 -18.50
N THR A 780 23.09 7.13 -18.60
CA THR A 780 23.31 8.17 -17.59
C THR A 780 21.99 8.66 -17.03
N VAL A 781 22.04 9.41 -15.93
CA VAL A 781 20.85 10.09 -15.37
C VAL A 781 20.15 10.95 -16.42
N ALA A 782 20.91 11.66 -17.27
CA ALA A 782 20.40 12.44 -18.39
C ALA A 782 19.64 11.58 -19.42
N THR A 783 20.19 10.43 -19.82
CA THR A 783 19.49 9.51 -20.75
C THR A 783 18.24 8.90 -20.14
N ALA A 784 18.24 8.60 -18.84
CA ALA A 784 17.07 8.08 -18.13
C ALA A 784 15.95 9.12 -18.05
N ALA A 785 16.29 10.39 -17.78
CA ALA A 785 15.33 11.49 -17.84
C ALA A 785 14.72 11.65 -19.24
N GLN A 786 15.56 11.61 -20.29
CA GLN A 786 15.10 11.69 -21.68
C GLN A 786 14.16 10.52 -22.04
N ALA A 787 14.50 9.30 -21.61
CA ALA A 787 13.66 8.12 -21.80
C ALA A 787 12.33 8.19 -21.03
N LEU A 788 12.33 8.71 -19.79
CA LEU A 788 11.12 8.93 -19.01
C LEU A 788 10.18 9.94 -19.71
N LEU A 789 10.72 11.07 -20.16
CA LEU A 789 9.95 12.09 -20.87
C LEU A 789 9.37 11.56 -22.19
N HIS A 790 10.11 10.72 -22.92
CA HIS A 790 9.62 10.04 -24.11
C HIS A 790 8.51 9.02 -23.78
N THR A 791 8.69 8.21 -22.74
CA THR A 791 7.73 7.17 -22.33
C THR A 791 6.41 7.79 -21.87
N HIS A 792 6.46 8.89 -21.12
CA HIS A 792 5.29 9.59 -20.58
C HIS A 792 4.84 10.79 -21.44
N ARG A 793 5.24 10.86 -22.72
CA ARG A 793 4.96 12.00 -23.63
C ARG A 793 3.48 12.36 -23.77
N HIS A 794 2.59 11.41 -23.53
CA HIS A 794 1.14 11.59 -23.63
C HIS A 794 0.49 12.20 -22.38
N ALA A 795 1.20 12.30 -21.25
CA ALA A 795 0.61 12.77 -19.99
C ALA A 795 0.24 14.27 -20.02
N ALA A 796 1.11 15.10 -20.60
CA ALA A 796 0.85 16.54 -20.83
C ALA A 796 1.61 17.03 -22.08
N PRO A 797 1.16 16.67 -23.29
CA PRO A 797 1.90 16.90 -24.53
C PRO A 797 2.20 18.38 -24.80
N ASP A 798 1.24 19.26 -24.53
CA ASP A 798 1.42 20.70 -24.75
C ASP A 798 2.41 21.30 -23.73
N ALA A 799 2.34 20.91 -22.45
CA ALA A 799 3.30 21.35 -21.43
C ALA A 799 4.71 20.82 -21.68
N LEU A 800 4.84 19.58 -22.18
CA LEU A 800 6.11 18.96 -22.55
C LEU A 800 6.78 19.74 -23.68
N THR A 801 6.05 20.01 -24.77
CA THR A 801 6.60 20.78 -25.90
C THR A 801 7.02 22.18 -25.47
N GLU A 802 6.23 22.85 -24.63
CA GLU A 802 6.62 24.17 -24.08
C GLU A 802 7.91 24.11 -23.27
N ALA A 803 8.03 23.16 -22.35
CA ALA A 803 9.18 23.05 -21.46
C ALA A 803 10.45 22.67 -22.24
N LEU A 804 10.34 21.80 -23.25
CA LEU A 804 11.47 21.44 -24.12
C LEU A 804 11.94 22.61 -24.97
N ALA A 805 11.02 23.41 -25.53
CA ALA A 805 11.35 24.56 -26.35
C ALA A 805 11.97 25.73 -25.56
N ASP A 806 11.72 25.83 -24.26
CA ASP A 806 12.43 26.77 -23.37
C ASP A 806 13.85 26.30 -23.01
N SER A 807 14.20 25.04 -23.30
CA SER A 807 15.51 24.48 -22.97
C SER A 807 16.47 24.58 -24.15
N PRO A 808 17.66 25.19 -23.98
CA PRO A 808 18.68 25.21 -25.01
C PRO A 808 19.46 23.88 -25.13
N HIS A 809 19.13 22.88 -24.32
CA HIS A 809 19.89 21.64 -24.23
C HIS A 809 19.69 20.75 -25.48
N ARG A 810 20.77 20.17 -26.01
CA ARG A 810 20.73 19.31 -27.22
C ARG A 810 19.71 18.16 -27.12
N ARG A 811 19.63 17.49 -25.96
CA ARG A 811 18.65 16.40 -25.70
C ARG A 811 17.20 16.87 -25.79
N ALA A 812 16.91 18.14 -25.50
CA ALA A 812 15.58 18.69 -25.68
C ALA A 812 15.23 18.83 -27.17
N ASP A 813 16.18 19.29 -27.98
CA ASP A 813 16.04 19.36 -29.44
C ASP A 813 15.88 17.96 -30.07
N GLU A 814 16.65 16.98 -29.58
CA GLU A 814 16.53 15.57 -29.99
C GLU A 814 15.14 15.02 -29.67
N LEU A 815 14.61 15.29 -28.48
CA LEU A 815 13.26 14.83 -28.10
C LEU A 815 12.17 15.54 -28.93
N LEU A 816 12.31 16.85 -29.17
CA LEU A 816 11.41 17.60 -30.07
C LEU A 816 11.45 17.06 -31.51
N ALA A 817 12.62 16.60 -31.98
CA ALA A 817 12.74 15.95 -33.28
C ALA A 817 12.04 14.59 -33.33
N VAL A 818 12.17 13.76 -32.27
CA VAL A 818 11.43 12.49 -32.15
C VAL A 818 9.91 12.74 -32.10
N LEU A 819 9.46 13.74 -31.34
CA LEU A 819 8.04 14.11 -31.26
C LEU A 819 7.49 14.64 -32.59
N ALA A 820 8.31 15.27 -33.43
CA ALA A 820 7.89 15.71 -34.76
C ALA A 820 7.55 14.53 -35.70
N GLU A 821 8.18 13.37 -35.50
CA GLU A 821 7.91 12.16 -36.26
C GLU A 821 6.80 11.31 -35.64
N GLU A 822 6.84 11.09 -34.32
CA GLU A 822 5.91 10.20 -33.63
C GLU A 822 4.57 10.87 -33.28
N GLU A 823 4.56 12.18 -32.99
CA GLU A 823 3.38 12.94 -32.51
C GLU A 823 3.13 14.23 -33.32
N PRO A 824 2.96 14.15 -34.66
CA PRO A 824 2.96 15.32 -35.53
C PRO A 824 1.86 16.35 -35.19
N GLY A 825 0.66 15.89 -34.79
CA GLY A 825 -0.44 16.79 -34.44
C GLY A 825 -0.18 17.63 -33.19
N THR A 826 0.52 17.07 -32.19
CA THR A 826 0.97 17.81 -31.00
C THR A 826 1.99 18.88 -31.37
N MET A 827 2.98 18.50 -32.18
CA MET A 827 4.00 19.46 -32.64
C MET A 827 3.40 20.56 -33.52
N CYS A 828 2.42 20.27 -34.38
CA CYS A 828 1.74 21.30 -35.18
C CYS A 828 0.98 22.31 -34.30
N ARG A 829 0.29 21.86 -33.25
CA ARG A 829 -0.36 22.77 -32.27
C ARG A 829 0.66 23.60 -31.50
N ALA A 830 1.81 23.04 -31.14
CA ALA A 830 2.88 23.76 -30.47
C ALA A 830 3.48 24.84 -31.38
N VAL A 831 3.78 24.50 -32.64
CA VAL A 831 4.30 25.42 -33.66
C VAL A 831 3.34 26.59 -33.91
N ASP A 832 2.04 26.33 -34.02
CA ASP A 832 1.01 27.38 -34.16
C ASP A 832 1.04 28.36 -32.99
N ARG A 833 1.04 27.85 -31.75
CA ARG A 833 1.16 28.68 -30.53
C ARG A 833 2.47 29.48 -30.50
N TRP A 834 3.60 28.87 -30.84
CA TRP A 834 4.91 29.53 -30.84
C TRP A 834 5.05 30.61 -31.92
N ALA A 835 4.40 30.43 -33.07
CA ALA A 835 4.37 31.43 -34.12
C ALA A 835 3.62 32.69 -33.68
N GLU A 836 2.64 32.59 -32.81
CA GLU A 836 1.90 33.73 -32.26
C GLU A 836 2.60 34.41 -31.07
N ASP A 837 3.56 33.74 -30.42
CA ASP A 837 4.25 34.22 -29.22
C ASP A 837 5.02 35.55 -29.42
N PRO A 838 5.01 36.47 -28.43
CA PRO A 838 5.72 37.75 -28.52
C PRO A 838 7.26 37.63 -28.54
N ARG A 839 7.84 36.52 -28.06
CA ARG A 839 9.29 36.30 -27.98
C ARG A 839 9.86 35.86 -29.33
N PRO A 840 10.89 36.56 -29.88
CA PRO A 840 11.50 36.19 -31.17
C PRO A 840 12.06 34.76 -31.21
N ALA A 841 12.62 34.28 -30.10
CA ALA A 841 13.17 32.92 -30.01
C ALA A 841 12.09 31.85 -30.21
N ARG A 842 10.88 32.06 -29.68
CA ARG A 842 9.75 31.14 -29.85
C ARG A 842 9.27 31.10 -31.30
N ARG A 843 9.19 32.25 -31.97
CA ARG A 843 8.85 32.31 -33.40
C ARG A 843 9.92 31.65 -34.28
N ALA A 844 11.20 31.78 -33.94
CA ALA A 844 12.27 31.03 -34.61
C ALA A 844 12.13 29.51 -34.40
N ALA A 845 11.81 29.06 -33.18
CA ALA A 845 11.52 27.66 -32.88
C ALA A 845 10.31 27.15 -33.67
N ALA A 846 9.25 27.96 -33.83
CA ALA A 846 8.08 27.63 -34.63
C ALA A 846 8.45 27.28 -36.07
N VAL A 847 9.30 28.09 -36.72
CA VAL A 847 9.75 27.83 -38.09
C VAL A 847 10.65 26.59 -38.16
N THR A 848 11.62 26.48 -37.26
CA THR A 848 12.56 25.34 -37.23
C THR A 848 11.83 24.01 -37.03
N HIS A 849 11.00 23.90 -35.99
CA HIS A 849 10.27 22.67 -35.69
C HIS A 849 9.08 22.46 -36.63
N GLY A 850 8.47 23.54 -37.14
CA GLY A 850 7.47 23.48 -38.20
C GLY A 850 8.00 22.78 -39.44
N LEU A 851 9.21 23.15 -39.89
CA LEU A 851 9.84 22.51 -41.05
C LEU A 851 10.21 21.04 -40.81
N ARG A 852 10.49 20.67 -39.56
CA ARG A 852 10.77 19.28 -39.16
C ARG A 852 9.51 18.41 -39.09
N VAL A 853 8.39 18.94 -38.61
CA VAL A 853 7.12 18.18 -38.52
C VAL A 853 6.36 18.13 -39.86
N ALA A 854 6.56 19.11 -40.74
CA ALA A 854 5.83 19.22 -42.01
C ALA A 854 5.81 17.94 -42.88
N PRO A 855 6.90 17.14 -43.01
CA PRO A 855 6.87 15.87 -43.75
C PRO A 855 5.93 14.80 -43.15
N TYR A 856 5.66 14.90 -41.84
CA TYR A 856 4.85 13.94 -41.08
C TYR A 856 3.40 14.41 -40.89
N ALA A 857 3.10 15.68 -41.16
CA ALA A 857 1.76 16.28 -41.12
C ALA A 857 0.87 15.81 -42.29
N ARG A 858 0.27 14.62 -42.15
CA ARG A 858 -0.58 14.02 -43.20
C ARG A 858 -2.03 14.51 -43.16
N ASP A 859 -2.50 14.95 -42.00
CA ASP A 859 -3.88 15.38 -41.79
C ASP A 859 -4.11 16.83 -42.21
N LEU A 860 -5.33 17.13 -42.69
CA LEU A 860 -5.71 18.48 -43.12
C LEU A 860 -5.65 19.49 -41.96
N GLY A 861 -5.96 19.06 -40.74
CA GLY A 861 -5.88 19.88 -39.53
C GLY A 861 -4.45 20.34 -39.25
N ASP A 862 -3.50 19.41 -39.24
CA ASP A 862 -2.08 19.69 -39.01
C ASP A 862 -1.50 20.65 -40.06
N ARG A 863 -1.80 20.41 -41.34
CA ARG A 863 -1.38 21.31 -42.43
C ARG A 863 -1.98 22.71 -42.29
N THR A 864 -3.23 22.79 -41.82
CA THR A 864 -3.89 24.07 -41.57
C THR A 864 -3.20 24.85 -40.45
N LEU A 865 -2.81 24.19 -39.35
CA LEU A 865 -2.05 24.81 -38.27
C LEU A 865 -0.68 25.32 -38.75
N LEU A 866 0.07 24.51 -39.49
CA LEU A 866 1.36 24.93 -40.07
C LEU A 866 1.20 26.12 -41.04
N ARG A 867 0.11 26.14 -41.81
CA ARG A 867 -0.22 27.27 -42.69
C ARG A 867 -0.50 28.54 -41.89
N TYR A 868 -1.28 28.47 -40.82
CA TYR A 868 -1.55 29.63 -39.96
C TYR A 868 -0.30 30.13 -39.25
N ALA A 869 0.50 29.23 -38.70
CA ALA A 869 1.81 29.55 -38.11
C ALA A 869 2.72 30.29 -39.11
N ALA A 870 2.86 29.79 -40.33
CA ALA A 870 3.68 30.42 -41.36
C ALA A 870 3.16 31.81 -41.77
N LEU A 871 1.85 31.97 -41.90
CA LEU A 871 1.23 33.27 -42.20
C LEU A 871 1.43 34.27 -41.05
N ALA A 872 1.31 33.84 -39.80
CA ALA A 872 1.55 34.68 -38.62
C ALA A 872 2.98 35.23 -38.57
N VAL A 873 3.98 34.44 -38.98
CA VAL A 873 5.38 34.89 -39.11
C VAL A 873 5.55 35.85 -40.30
N LEU A 874 4.94 35.57 -41.46
CA LEU A 874 5.08 36.39 -42.66
C LEU A 874 4.47 37.80 -42.54
N VAL A 875 3.40 37.95 -41.78
CA VAL A 875 2.76 39.26 -41.55
C VAL A 875 3.67 40.19 -40.72
N ARG A 876 4.55 39.62 -39.89
CA ARG A 876 5.46 40.40 -39.03
C ARG A 876 6.72 40.80 -39.79
N THR A 877 6.90 42.10 -39.99
CA THR A 877 8.07 42.67 -40.67
C THR A 877 9.37 42.53 -39.87
N ALA A 878 9.27 42.49 -38.53
CA ALA A 878 10.41 42.28 -37.64
C ALA A 878 11.06 40.88 -37.79
N ASP A 879 10.31 39.89 -38.28
CA ASP A 879 10.77 38.51 -38.43
C ASP A 879 11.23 38.19 -39.87
N ARG A 880 11.68 39.20 -40.62
CA ARG A 880 12.07 39.06 -42.04
C ARG A 880 13.14 38.00 -42.29
N ALA A 881 14.00 37.74 -41.30
CA ALA A 881 14.99 36.67 -41.35
C ALA A 881 14.38 35.26 -41.37
N LEU A 882 13.17 35.08 -40.82
CA LEU A 882 12.45 33.81 -40.75
C LEU A 882 11.50 33.58 -41.93
N HIS A 883 11.30 34.59 -42.80
CA HIS A 883 10.36 34.53 -43.91
C HIS A 883 10.67 33.43 -44.92
N GLY A 884 11.96 33.09 -45.14
CA GLY A 884 12.35 31.96 -45.98
C GLY A 884 11.76 30.64 -45.48
N GLY A 885 11.91 30.34 -44.20
CA GLY A 885 11.34 29.13 -43.60
C GLY A 885 9.82 29.11 -43.55
N ALA A 886 9.18 30.26 -43.33
CA ALA A 886 7.71 30.37 -43.41
C ALA A 886 7.19 30.13 -44.84
N LEU A 887 7.87 30.65 -45.87
CA LEU A 887 7.53 30.37 -47.28
C LEU A 887 7.75 28.89 -47.62
N ALA A 888 8.80 28.27 -47.09
CA ALA A 888 9.06 26.85 -47.26
C ALA A 888 7.91 25.98 -46.69
N LEU A 889 7.29 26.37 -45.56
CA LEU A 889 6.11 25.69 -45.03
C LEU A 889 4.89 25.82 -45.95
N LEU A 890 4.62 27.03 -46.45
CA LEU A 890 3.46 27.29 -47.33
C LEU A 890 3.58 26.58 -48.69
N VAL A 891 4.79 26.40 -49.22
CA VAL A 891 4.97 25.70 -50.51
C VAL A 891 4.80 24.19 -50.39
N ARG A 892 5.04 23.61 -49.20
CA ARG A 892 4.73 22.20 -48.94
C ARG A 892 3.23 21.95 -48.94
N ASP A 893 2.43 22.85 -48.34
CA ASP A 893 0.97 22.75 -48.33
C ASP A 893 0.36 22.92 -49.74
N PRO A 894 -0.32 21.90 -50.30
CA PRO A 894 -0.90 21.97 -51.64
C PRO A 894 -1.88 23.13 -51.85
N ASP A 895 -2.64 23.50 -50.81
CA ASP A 895 -3.69 24.52 -50.91
C ASP A 895 -3.13 25.94 -50.99
N SER A 896 -1.99 26.20 -50.35
CA SER A 896 -1.35 27.52 -50.33
C SER A 896 -0.16 27.65 -51.29
N ARG A 897 0.40 26.54 -51.77
CA ARG A 897 1.54 26.49 -52.68
C ARG A 897 1.46 27.47 -53.83
N GLY A 898 0.39 27.43 -54.62
CA GLY A 898 0.27 28.23 -55.84
C GLY A 898 0.37 29.74 -55.59
N ARG A 899 -0.13 30.23 -54.45
CA ARG A 899 -0.11 31.65 -54.09
C ARG A 899 1.28 32.15 -53.66
N HIS A 900 2.09 31.27 -53.08
CA HIS A 900 3.35 31.65 -52.42
C HIS A 900 4.61 31.18 -53.18
N LEU A 901 4.45 30.33 -54.21
CA LEU A 901 5.56 29.69 -54.93
C LEU A 901 6.56 30.70 -55.50
N ALA A 902 6.12 31.76 -56.20
CA ALA A 902 7.04 32.73 -56.81
C ALA A 902 7.99 33.38 -55.78
N ARG A 903 7.43 33.90 -54.68
CA ARG A 903 8.21 34.49 -53.57
C ARG A 903 9.12 33.47 -52.89
N ALA A 904 8.70 32.21 -52.81
CA ALA A 904 9.50 31.14 -52.23
C ALA A 904 10.70 30.77 -53.12
N LEU A 905 10.50 30.70 -54.45
CA LEU A 905 11.57 30.41 -55.41
C LEU A 905 12.62 31.52 -55.44
N GLU A 906 12.21 32.79 -55.37
CA GLU A 906 13.14 33.93 -55.23
C GLU A 906 14.03 33.78 -54.01
N ARG A 907 13.44 33.58 -52.82
CA ARG A 907 14.19 33.41 -51.56
C ARG A 907 15.06 32.15 -51.55
N PHE A 908 14.59 31.08 -52.18
CA PHE A 908 15.36 29.85 -52.33
C PHE A 908 16.59 30.05 -53.23
N ALA A 909 16.43 30.74 -54.36
CA ALA A 909 17.52 31.06 -55.29
C ALA A 909 18.55 32.03 -54.69
N GLU A 910 18.10 33.00 -53.87
CA GLU A 910 18.96 33.91 -53.10
C GLU A 910 19.81 33.20 -52.03
N GLY A 911 19.57 31.92 -51.76
CA GLY A 911 20.31 31.14 -50.77
C GLY A 911 19.91 31.43 -49.32
N ASP A 912 18.62 31.71 -49.05
CA ASP A 912 18.14 31.92 -47.67
C ASP A 912 18.47 30.70 -46.78
N PRO A 913 19.22 30.88 -45.67
CA PRO A 913 19.65 29.78 -44.80
C PRO A 913 18.49 29.09 -44.06
N HIS A 914 17.34 29.76 -43.91
CA HIS A 914 16.14 29.16 -43.28
C HIS A 914 15.25 28.44 -44.30
N PHE A 915 15.61 28.43 -45.58
CA PHE A 915 14.87 27.74 -46.63
C PHE A 915 15.57 26.42 -47.01
N PRO A 916 15.13 25.26 -46.46
CA PRO A 916 15.75 23.99 -46.79
C PRO A 916 15.36 23.53 -48.20
N PRO A 917 16.30 23.02 -49.03
CA PRO A 917 16.01 22.52 -50.37
C PRO A 917 14.96 21.40 -50.40
N SER A 918 14.85 20.63 -49.31
CA SER A 918 13.84 19.59 -49.16
C SER A 918 12.40 20.10 -49.15
N ALA A 919 12.16 21.41 -48.97
CA ALA A 919 10.80 21.97 -48.96
C ALA A 919 10.15 22.07 -50.35
N LEU A 920 10.94 22.07 -51.42
CA LEU A 920 10.46 22.16 -52.80
C LEU A 920 10.21 20.81 -53.45
N THR A 921 10.50 19.70 -52.75
CA THR A 921 10.41 18.36 -53.35
C THR A 921 9.00 18.00 -53.79
N ASP A 922 7.98 18.39 -53.02
CA ASP A 922 6.58 18.16 -53.39
C ASP A 922 6.14 19.09 -54.54
N ALA A 923 6.70 20.31 -54.61
CA ALA A 923 6.43 21.26 -55.67
C ALA A 923 7.00 20.81 -57.02
N LEU A 924 8.11 20.06 -57.05
CA LEU A 924 8.71 19.51 -58.28
C LEU A 924 7.72 18.68 -59.13
N THR A 925 6.74 18.03 -58.49
CA THR A 925 5.74 17.22 -59.18
C THR A 925 4.66 18.04 -59.89
N THR A 926 4.42 19.27 -59.44
CA THR A 926 3.33 20.14 -59.92
C THR A 926 3.82 21.34 -60.71
N HIS A 927 5.05 21.82 -60.42
CA HIS A 927 5.65 23.02 -60.99
C HIS A 927 7.11 22.72 -61.37
N THR A 928 7.32 21.70 -62.21
CA THR A 928 8.64 21.13 -62.49
C THR A 928 9.64 22.16 -63.03
N GLU A 929 9.29 22.91 -64.07
CA GLU A 929 10.24 23.84 -64.71
C GLU A 929 10.64 25.02 -63.80
N PRO A 930 9.70 25.77 -63.17
CA PRO A 930 10.07 26.88 -62.28
C PRO A 930 10.92 26.44 -61.09
N VAL A 931 10.64 25.26 -60.53
CA VAL A 931 11.38 24.74 -59.37
C VAL A 931 12.79 24.30 -59.79
N LEU A 932 12.92 23.57 -60.91
CA LEU A 932 14.25 23.17 -61.42
C LEU A 932 15.12 24.37 -61.79
N ASP A 933 14.54 25.46 -62.27
CA ASP A 933 15.27 26.70 -62.54
C ASP A 933 15.80 27.35 -61.26
N ALA A 934 15.00 27.40 -60.19
CA ALA A 934 15.49 27.89 -58.91
C ALA A 934 16.59 26.99 -58.30
N PHE A 935 16.48 25.66 -58.48
CA PHE A 935 17.56 24.72 -58.12
C PHE A 935 18.83 24.96 -58.95
N ARG A 936 18.69 25.32 -60.23
CA ARG A 936 19.82 25.73 -61.08
C ARG A 936 20.52 26.94 -60.48
N THR A 937 19.79 28.03 -60.24
CA THR A 937 20.36 29.26 -59.67
C THR A 937 21.05 29.01 -58.33
N ARG A 938 20.43 28.27 -57.41
CA ARG A 938 21.03 27.95 -56.10
C ARG A 938 22.29 27.10 -56.22
N LEU A 939 22.33 26.14 -57.15
CA LEU A 939 23.52 25.30 -57.37
C LEU A 939 24.65 26.03 -58.10
N THR A 940 24.34 27.00 -58.95
CA THR A 940 25.36 27.79 -59.67
C THR A 940 25.96 28.90 -58.81
N GLU A 941 25.13 29.55 -57.99
CA GLU A 941 25.50 30.78 -57.25
C GLU A 941 25.63 30.57 -55.73
N GLY A 942 25.03 29.52 -55.17
CA GLY A 942 24.98 29.26 -53.74
C GLY A 942 26.20 28.52 -53.17
N THR A 943 26.18 28.36 -51.84
CA THR A 943 27.26 27.72 -51.04
C THR A 943 26.85 26.39 -50.41
N ASP A 944 25.57 25.99 -50.49
CA ASP A 944 24.98 24.80 -49.85
C ASP A 944 24.66 23.66 -50.84
N ALA A 945 25.61 23.40 -51.74
CA ALA A 945 25.44 22.44 -52.83
C ALA A 945 25.11 21.02 -52.34
N ASP A 946 25.73 20.56 -51.24
CA ASP A 946 25.52 19.21 -50.70
C ASP A 946 24.06 18.93 -50.32
N ASP A 947 23.45 19.86 -49.58
CA ASP A 947 22.06 19.73 -49.11
C ASP A 947 21.08 19.84 -50.28
N THR A 948 21.39 20.70 -51.25
CA THR A 948 20.60 20.90 -52.45
C THR A 948 20.62 19.67 -53.37
N PHE A 949 21.81 19.09 -53.60
CA PHE A 949 21.96 17.83 -54.33
C PHE A 949 21.30 16.66 -53.60
N ARG A 950 21.35 16.62 -52.27
CA ARG A 950 20.67 15.59 -51.47
C ARG A 950 19.16 15.65 -51.64
N ALA A 951 18.57 16.84 -51.56
CA ALA A 951 17.13 17.03 -51.77
C ALA A 951 16.71 16.64 -53.19
N LEU A 952 17.50 16.98 -54.21
CA LEU A 952 17.26 16.54 -55.59
C LEU A 952 17.33 15.02 -55.71
N ALA A 953 18.32 14.38 -55.08
CA ALA A 953 18.45 12.92 -55.11
C ALA A 953 17.19 12.21 -54.58
N ASP A 954 16.67 12.70 -53.45
CA ASP A 954 15.50 12.14 -52.77
C ASP A 954 14.20 12.39 -53.57
N ALA A 955 14.07 13.55 -54.20
CA ALA A 955 12.87 13.92 -54.96
C ALA A 955 12.80 13.34 -56.37
N THR A 956 13.90 12.81 -56.91
CA THR A 956 13.97 12.39 -58.31
C THR A 956 13.14 11.13 -58.56
N THR A 957 11.92 11.34 -59.06
CA THR A 957 11.05 10.28 -59.60
C THR A 957 11.49 9.88 -61.02
N PRO A 958 11.00 8.74 -61.58
CA PRO A 958 11.33 8.36 -62.95
C PRO A 958 10.98 9.44 -64.00
N ALA A 959 9.93 10.23 -63.78
CA ALA A 959 9.54 11.34 -64.65
C ALA A 959 10.53 12.52 -64.59
N LEU A 960 11.12 12.78 -63.41
CA LEU A 960 12.07 13.87 -63.17
C LEU A 960 13.52 13.48 -63.50
N ALA A 961 13.80 12.19 -63.71
CA ALA A 961 15.16 11.69 -63.88
C ALA A 961 15.93 12.34 -65.05
N ARG A 962 15.27 12.60 -66.19
CA ARG A 962 15.91 13.23 -67.36
C ARG A 962 16.17 14.73 -67.13
N PRO A 963 15.18 15.56 -66.72
CA PRO A 963 15.41 16.96 -66.39
C PRO A 963 16.48 17.17 -65.31
N VAL A 964 16.46 16.38 -64.22
CA VAL A 964 17.45 16.49 -63.14
C VAL A 964 18.83 16.06 -63.63
N ALA A 965 18.94 15.01 -64.45
CA ALA A 965 20.22 14.61 -65.05
C ALA A 965 20.80 15.71 -65.95
N ALA A 966 19.98 16.44 -66.70
CA ALA A 966 20.42 17.58 -67.49
C ALA A 966 20.96 18.71 -66.61
N LEU A 967 20.26 19.04 -65.52
CA LEU A 967 20.70 20.03 -64.53
C LEU A 967 22.04 19.64 -63.87
N VAL A 968 22.19 18.38 -63.45
CA VAL A 968 23.45 17.90 -62.84
C VAL A 968 24.63 18.06 -63.81
N ARG A 969 24.45 17.74 -65.11
CA ARG A 969 25.50 17.94 -66.13
C ARG A 969 25.86 19.41 -66.30
N GLU A 970 24.86 20.27 -66.37
CA GLU A 970 25.03 21.72 -66.51
C GLU A 970 25.82 22.30 -65.32
N VAL A 971 25.45 21.94 -64.09
CA VAL A 971 26.13 22.40 -62.87
C VAL A 971 27.57 21.89 -62.79
N VAL A 972 27.82 20.62 -63.14
CA VAL A 972 29.18 20.06 -63.19
C VAL A 972 30.07 20.81 -64.18
N ALA A 973 29.52 21.20 -65.33
CA ALA A 973 30.26 21.95 -66.35
C ALA A 973 30.60 23.37 -65.89
N LEU A 974 29.71 24.03 -65.14
CA LEU A 974 29.88 25.40 -64.64
C LEU A 974 30.71 25.48 -63.35
N ARG A 975 30.60 24.49 -62.46
CA ARG A 975 31.21 24.44 -61.12
C ARG A 975 31.94 23.10 -60.89
N PRO A 976 33.09 22.87 -61.54
CA PRO A 976 33.85 21.62 -61.44
C PRO A 976 34.45 21.35 -60.05
N GLU A 977 34.33 22.26 -59.09
CA GLU A 977 34.71 22.07 -57.69
C GLU A 977 33.65 21.31 -56.87
N LEU A 978 32.38 21.22 -57.32
CA LEU A 978 31.27 20.56 -56.58
C LEU A 978 31.24 19.04 -56.74
N THR A 979 32.38 18.43 -57.07
CA THR A 979 32.47 17.01 -57.42
C THR A 979 32.16 16.08 -56.27
N GLY A 980 32.48 16.48 -55.03
CA GLY A 980 32.11 15.75 -53.82
C GLY A 980 30.58 15.67 -53.65
N SER A 981 29.88 16.79 -53.84
CA SER A 981 28.42 16.88 -53.74
C SER A 981 27.71 16.02 -54.79
N VAL A 982 28.23 16.01 -56.02
CA VAL A 982 27.70 15.19 -57.13
C VAL A 982 27.95 13.70 -56.88
N ALA A 983 29.09 13.33 -56.28
CA ALA A 983 29.34 11.97 -55.87
C ALA A 983 28.38 11.53 -54.74
N GLY A 984 28.09 12.40 -53.78
CA GLY A 984 27.06 12.16 -52.75
C GLY A 984 25.65 11.99 -53.34
N TYR A 985 25.29 12.81 -54.34
CA TYR A 985 24.05 12.62 -55.12
C TYR A 985 24.00 11.24 -55.78
N ALA A 986 25.10 10.84 -56.44
CA ALA A 986 25.19 9.55 -57.12
C ALA A 986 25.05 8.38 -56.15
N ASP A 987 25.75 8.42 -55.01
CA ASP A 987 25.70 7.38 -53.97
C ASP A 987 24.26 7.16 -53.47
N ARG A 988 23.58 8.25 -53.13
CA ARG A 988 22.20 8.23 -52.65
C ARG A 988 21.22 7.72 -53.72
N ARG A 989 21.38 8.13 -54.98
CA ARG A 989 20.56 7.65 -56.10
C ARG A 989 20.80 6.18 -56.45
N LEU A 990 22.02 5.67 -56.26
CA LEU A 990 22.35 4.28 -56.50
C LEU A 990 21.60 3.35 -55.55
N ASP A 991 21.38 3.79 -54.30
CA ASP A 991 20.65 3.02 -53.29
C ASP A 991 19.11 3.07 -53.46
N LEU A 992 18.58 4.02 -54.25
CA LEU A 992 17.14 4.17 -54.54
C LEU A 992 16.67 3.29 -55.73
N GLY A 993 16.60 1.97 -55.53
CA GLY A 993 15.75 1.03 -56.29
C GLY A 993 15.98 0.83 -57.82
N PRO A 994 15.37 -0.20 -58.44
CA PRO A 994 15.62 -0.58 -59.85
C PRO A 994 15.00 0.35 -60.92
N ALA A 995 13.93 1.08 -60.62
CA ALA A 995 13.11 1.79 -61.60
C ALA A 995 13.78 3.01 -62.27
N ALA A 996 14.85 3.58 -61.68
CA ALA A 996 15.54 4.77 -62.20
C ALA A 996 16.94 4.48 -62.81
N ARG A 997 17.34 3.21 -62.89
CA ARG A 997 18.73 2.82 -63.21
C ARG A 997 19.18 3.16 -64.64
N ALA A 998 18.28 3.17 -65.62
CA ALA A 998 18.67 3.41 -67.02
C ALA A 998 19.17 4.84 -67.25
N VAL A 999 18.48 5.84 -66.72
CA VAL A 999 18.84 7.26 -66.85
C VAL A 999 20.05 7.59 -65.99
N LEU A 1000 20.11 7.07 -64.76
CA LEU A 1000 21.27 7.25 -63.88
C LEU A 1000 22.53 6.62 -64.46
N ARG A 1001 22.42 5.41 -65.06
CA ARG A 1001 23.56 4.76 -65.73
C ARG A 1001 24.09 5.61 -66.86
N LEU A 1002 23.22 6.15 -67.73
CA LEU A 1002 23.64 7.01 -68.84
C LEU A 1002 24.34 8.28 -68.34
N LEU A 1003 23.73 8.97 -67.36
CA LEU A 1003 24.32 10.15 -66.73
C LEU A 1003 25.71 9.86 -66.16
N LEU A 1004 25.84 8.80 -65.34
CA LEU A 1004 27.11 8.47 -64.70
C LEU A 1004 28.15 7.98 -65.70
N THR A 1005 27.76 7.23 -66.74
CA THR A 1005 28.71 6.83 -67.80
C THR A 1005 29.24 8.06 -68.54
N GLU A 1006 28.39 9.01 -68.93
CA GLU A 1006 28.83 10.26 -69.57
C GLU A 1006 29.74 11.10 -68.65
N LEU A 1007 29.39 11.24 -67.36
CA LEU A 1007 30.21 11.94 -66.38
C LEU A 1007 31.55 11.24 -66.09
N LEU A 1008 31.64 9.92 -66.29
CA LEU A 1008 32.89 9.18 -66.16
C LEU A 1008 33.75 9.26 -67.44
N ASP A 1009 33.13 9.35 -68.62
CA ASP A 1009 33.84 9.41 -69.91
C ASP A 1009 34.43 10.82 -70.16
N ASP A 1010 33.64 11.89 -69.93
CA ASP A 1010 34.05 13.28 -70.26
C ASP A 1010 34.31 14.16 -69.00
N GLY A 1011 34.25 13.59 -67.80
CA GLY A 1011 34.33 14.34 -66.54
C GLY A 1011 35.75 14.79 -66.15
N PRO A 1012 35.88 15.94 -65.46
CA PRO A 1012 37.16 16.41 -64.95
C PRO A 1012 37.73 15.42 -63.92
N ARG A 1013 39.06 15.35 -63.82
CA ARG A 1013 39.78 14.41 -62.94
C ARG A 1013 39.24 14.36 -61.49
N PRO A 1014 38.92 15.48 -60.81
CA PRO A 1014 38.36 15.45 -59.45
C PRO A 1014 37.00 14.76 -59.35
N LEU A 1015 36.18 14.81 -60.41
CA LEU A 1015 34.87 14.14 -60.45
C LEU A 1015 35.02 12.62 -60.58
N ARG A 1016 35.88 12.18 -61.49
CA ARG A 1016 36.18 10.75 -61.67
C ARG A 1016 36.75 10.15 -60.38
N LEU A 1017 37.59 10.89 -59.66
CA LEU A 1017 38.12 10.49 -58.35
C LEU A 1017 37.01 10.33 -57.29
N ALA A 1018 36.12 11.31 -57.16
CA ALA A 1018 35.02 11.26 -56.19
C ALA A 1018 34.02 10.12 -56.49
N LEU A 1019 33.65 9.96 -57.77
CA LEU A 1019 32.77 8.88 -58.23
C LEU A 1019 33.42 7.49 -58.06
N ALA A 1020 34.72 7.36 -58.29
CA ALA A 1020 35.46 6.13 -58.06
C ALA A 1020 35.35 5.64 -56.60
N GLY A 1021 35.45 6.55 -55.63
CA GLY A 1021 35.31 6.24 -54.21
C GLY A 1021 33.89 5.78 -53.82
N VAL A 1022 32.87 6.33 -54.48
CA VAL A 1022 31.45 5.94 -54.30
C VAL A 1022 31.16 4.57 -54.93
N LEU A 1023 31.60 4.36 -56.18
CA LEU A 1023 31.32 3.13 -56.92
C LEU A 1023 32.02 1.89 -56.33
N ALA A 1024 33.17 2.09 -55.68
CA ALA A 1024 33.93 1.02 -55.03
C ALA A 1024 33.55 0.78 -53.55
N ALA A 1025 32.66 1.57 -52.97
CA ALA A 1025 32.14 1.36 -51.62
C ALA A 1025 31.11 0.20 -51.57
N PRO A 1026 30.95 -0.50 -50.44
CA PRO A 1026 30.13 -1.71 -50.33
C PRO A 1026 28.64 -1.55 -50.70
N GLY A 1027 28.08 -0.34 -50.52
CA GLY A 1027 26.72 0.04 -50.89
C GLY A 1027 25.59 -0.84 -50.31
N ALA A 1028 24.33 -0.46 -50.56
CA ALA A 1028 23.19 -1.33 -50.28
C ALA A 1028 23.15 -2.54 -51.24
N SER A 1029 22.55 -3.66 -50.83
CA SER A 1029 22.43 -4.88 -51.66
C SER A 1029 21.77 -4.60 -53.03
N ALA A 1030 20.81 -3.68 -53.08
CA ALA A 1030 20.10 -3.28 -54.29
C ALA A 1030 20.96 -2.47 -55.28
N SER A 1031 22.05 -1.84 -54.85
CA SER A 1031 22.89 -0.96 -55.68
C SER A 1031 24.13 -1.65 -56.26
N ARG A 1032 24.56 -2.78 -55.66
CA ARG A 1032 25.77 -3.53 -56.04
C ARG A 1032 25.91 -3.87 -57.54
N PRO A 1033 24.89 -4.38 -58.25
CA PRO A 1033 25.05 -4.74 -59.66
C PRO A 1033 25.35 -3.52 -60.56
N LEU A 1034 24.72 -2.38 -60.29
CA LEU A 1034 24.92 -1.16 -61.07
C LEU A 1034 26.24 -0.49 -60.71
N ARG A 1035 26.60 -0.44 -59.42
CA ARG A 1035 27.93 0.02 -58.96
C ARG A 1035 29.04 -0.76 -59.66
N ARG A 1036 28.92 -2.10 -59.71
CA ARG A 1036 29.89 -2.98 -60.38
C ARG A 1036 29.99 -2.71 -61.89
N ALA A 1037 28.87 -2.58 -62.59
CA ALA A 1037 28.88 -2.29 -64.03
C ALA A 1037 29.52 -0.92 -64.37
N LEU A 1038 29.25 0.11 -63.56
CA LEU A 1038 29.85 1.44 -63.73
C LEU A 1038 31.34 1.44 -63.34
N LEU A 1039 31.70 0.74 -62.26
CA LEU A 1039 33.09 0.56 -61.85
C LEU A 1039 33.90 -0.21 -62.91
N ASP A 1040 33.30 -1.23 -63.52
CA ASP A 1040 33.92 -1.96 -64.64
C ASP A 1040 34.17 -1.05 -65.84
N THR A 1041 33.22 -0.15 -66.13
CA THR A 1041 33.34 0.85 -67.20
C THR A 1041 34.47 1.84 -66.92
N LEU A 1042 34.56 2.33 -65.67
CA LEU A 1042 35.64 3.20 -65.20
C LEU A 1042 37.02 2.51 -65.32
N LEU A 1043 37.17 1.33 -64.74
CA LEU A 1043 38.45 0.59 -64.71
C LEU A 1043 38.92 0.12 -66.10
N ALA A 1044 38.02 0.02 -67.09
CA ALA A 1044 38.39 -0.36 -68.45
C ALA A 1044 39.16 0.75 -69.20
N ARG A 1045 38.98 2.01 -68.82
CA ARG A 1045 39.51 3.19 -69.53
C ARG A 1045 40.42 4.07 -68.68
N GLU A 1046 40.36 3.95 -67.36
CA GLU A 1046 41.09 4.82 -66.45
C GLU A 1046 42.61 4.53 -66.43
N ALA A 1047 43.39 5.60 -66.48
CA ALA A 1047 44.86 5.57 -66.42
C ALA A 1047 45.43 6.50 -65.34
N ASP A 1048 44.62 7.37 -64.73
CA ASP A 1048 45.08 8.29 -63.67
C ASP A 1048 45.35 7.55 -62.36
N PRO A 1049 46.59 7.59 -61.82
CA PRO A 1049 46.93 6.90 -60.58
C PRO A 1049 46.14 7.39 -59.36
N GLY A 1050 45.64 8.63 -59.36
CA GLY A 1050 44.85 9.19 -58.26
C GLY A 1050 43.42 8.66 -58.21
N VAL A 1051 42.79 8.41 -59.37
CA VAL A 1051 41.45 7.82 -59.45
C VAL A 1051 41.50 6.34 -59.03
N LEU A 1052 42.50 5.60 -59.49
CA LEU A 1052 42.71 4.20 -59.10
C LEU A 1052 43.02 4.06 -57.60
N ASP A 1053 43.79 4.99 -57.03
CA ASP A 1053 44.06 5.06 -55.58
C ASP A 1053 42.78 5.32 -54.75
N ALA A 1054 41.82 6.10 -55.27
CA ALA A 1054 40.52 6.28 -54.63
C ALA A 1054 39.66 5.00 -54.64
N VAL A 1055 39.68 4.23 -55.75
CA VAL A 1055 39.06 2.89 -55.81
C VAL A 1055 39.66 1.98 -54.74
N LEU A 1056 40.98 1.99 -54.59
CA LEU A 1056 41.69 1.14 -53.62
C LEU A 1056 41.31 1.46 -52.17
N ARG A 1057 41.28 2.75 -51.79
CA ARG A 1057 40.86 3.17 -50.44
C ARG A 1057 39.40 2.80 -50.15
N ALA A 1058 38.51 2.98 -51.13
CA ALA A 1058 37.11 2.60 -50.96
C ALA A 1058 36.92 1.08 -50.92
N ALA A 1059 37.69 0.33 -51.70
CA ALA A 1059 37.65 -1.13 -51.75
C ALA A 1059 37.92 -1.75 -50.37
N ALA A 1060 38.82 -1.18 -49.57
CA ALA A 1060 39.16 -1.65 -48.22
C ALA A 1060 37.98 -1.68 -47.24
N ARG A 1061 36.88 -0.96 -47.52
CA ARG A 1061 35.64 -1.00 -46.73
C ARG A 1061 34.75 -2.20 -47.09
N ASN A 1062 35.08 -2.95 -48.13
CA ASN A 1062 34.37 -4.17 -48.52
C ASN A 1062 34.89 -5.37 -47.74
N THR A 1063 34.01 -6.36 -47.56
CA THR A 1063 34.34 -7.63 -46.90
C THR A 1063 34.15 -8.80 -47.85
N GLY A 1064 34.89 -9.90 -47.64
CA GLY A 1064 34.75 -11.12 -48.43
C GLY A 1064 35.46 -11.07 -49.79
N PRO A 1065 35.03 -11.87 -50.79
CA PRO A 1065 35.78 -12.07 -52.03
C PRO A 1065 35.86 -10.82 -52.92
N GLU A 1066 34.95 -9.86 -52.77
CA GLU A 1066 34.93 -8.62 -53.55
C GLU A 1066 36.13 -7.72 -53.26
N LEU A 1067 36.57 -7.67 -51.99
CA LEU A 1067 37.77 -6.96 -51.57
C LEU A 1067 39.01 -7.48 -52.35
N ARG A 1068 39.22 -8.80 -52.35
CA ARG A 1068 40.34 -9.45 -53.06
C ARG A 1068 40.34 -9.12 -54.55
N VAL A 1069 39.17 -9.16 -55.19
CA VAL A 1069 39.02 -8.90 -56.64
C VAL A 1069 39.30 -7.43 -56.98
N LEU A 1070 38.77 -6.48 -56.20
CA LEU A 1070 38.93 -5.05 -56.44
C LEU A 1070 40.37 -4.59 -56.20
N VAL A 1071 41.00 -5.05 -55.12
CA VAL A 1071 42.41 -4.74 -54.83
C VAL A 1071 43.32 -5.29 -55.93
N HIS A 1072 43.10 -6.54 -56.36
CA HIS A 1072 43.88 -7.16 -57.43
C HIS A 1072 43.76 -6.41 -58.76
N ARG A 1073 42.52 -6.14 -59.21
CA ARG A 1073 42.26 -5.47 -60.48
C ARG A 1073 42.79 -4.04 -60.51
N THR A 1074 42.61 -3.30 -59.41
CA THR A 1074 43.11 -1.92 -59.29
C THR A 1074 44.64 -1.89 -59.21
N GLY A 1075 45.24 -2.85 -58.48
CA GLY A 1075 46.69 -3.04 -58.41
C GLY A 1075 47.31 -3.27 -59.78
N LEU A 1076 46.74 -4.16 -60.61
CA LEU A 1076 47.21 -4.42 -61.98
C LEU A 1076 47.21 -3.18 -62.89
N LEU A 1077 46.30 -2.23 -62.65
CA LEU A 1077 46.27 -0.97 -63.40
C LEU A 1077 47.31 0.02 -62.87
N LEU A 1078 47.48 0.11 -61.54
CA LEU A 1078 48.46 1.00 -60.90
C LEU A 1078 49.91 0.63 -61.23
N VAL A 1079 50.26 -0.66 -61.27
CA VAL A 1079 51.65 -1.09 -61.54
C VAL A 1079 52.13 -0.90 -62.99
N ARG A 1080 51.25 -0.47 -63.90
CA ARG A 1080 51.62 -0.15 -65.30
C ARG A 1080 52.57 1.04 -65.40
N THR A 1081 52.69 1.84 -64.34
CA THR A 1081 53.61 2.97 -64.24
C THR A 1081 54.40 2.89 -62.94
N ALA A 1082 55.63 3.40 -62.92
CA ALA A 1082 56.45 3.44 -61.71
C ALA A 1082 55.81 4.30 -60.60
N GLU A 1083 55.17 5.41 -60.98
CA GLU A 1083 54.43 6.28 -60.06
C GLU A 1083 53.25 5.55 -59.42
N GLY A 1084 52.45 4.83 -60.21
CA GLY A 1084 51.32 4.06 -59.73
C GLY A 1084 51.75 2.88 -58.84
N ALA A 1085 52.85 2.20 -59.14
CA ALA A 1085 53.42 1.15 -58.28
C ALA A 1085 53.84 1.70 -56.90
N ALA A 1086 54.52 2.84 -56.86
CA ALA A 1086 54.92 3.49 -55.60
C ALA A 1086 53.72 4.03 -54.80
N ARG A 1087 52.62 4.40 -55.47
CA ARG A 1087 51.37 4.81 -54.82
C ARG A 1087 50.59 3.62 -54.28
N LEU A 1088 50.50 2.53 -55.05
CA LEU A 1088 49.89 1.26 -54.61
C LEU A 1088 50.54 0.75 -53.33
N ASP A 1089 51.87 0.70 -53.28
CA ASP A 1089 52.61 0.22 -52.12
C ASP A 1089 52.38 1.10 -50.87
N ARG A 1090 52.41 2.42 -51.03
CA ARG A 1090 52.13 3.34 -49.90
C ARG A 1090 50.70 3.23 -49.39
N THR A 1091 49.72 3.19 -50.29
CA THR A 1091 48.30 3.15 -49.89
C THR A 1091 47.91 1.78 -49.30
N LEU A 1092 48.43 0.67 -49.83
CA LEU A 1092 48.20 -0.66 -49.24
C LEU A 1092 48.82 -0.77 -47.84
N ALA A 1093 50.05 -0.28 -47.66
CA ALA A 1093 50.69 -0.21 -46.35
C ALA A 1093 49.87 0.63 -45.35
N ASP A 1094 49.38 1.80 -45.76
CA ASP A 1094 48.56 2.67 -44.92
C ASP A 1094 47.22 2.03 -44.52
N LEU A 1095 46.51 1.43 -45.48
CA LEU A 1095 45.26 0.74 -45.24
C LEU A 1095 45.46 -0.49 -44.34
N ALA A 1096 46.55 -1.23 -44.50
CA ALA A 1096 46.86 -2.40 -43.68
C ALA A 1096 47.02 -2.05 -42.18
N ARG A 1097 47.50 -0.83 -41.86
CA ARG A 1097 47.59 -0.34 -40.47
C ARG A 1097 46.25 0.05 -39.88
N HIS A 1098 45.38 0.69 -40.66
CA HIS A 1098 44.18 1.35 -40.15
C HIS A 1098 42.89 0.54 -40.33
N VAL A 1099 42.87 -0.45 -41.23
CA VAL A 1099 41.69 -1.27 -41.50
C VAL A 1099 41.85 -2.64 -40.83
N PRO A 1100 41.04 -2.96 -39.79
CA PRO A 1100 41.14 -4.21 -39.06
C PRO A 1100 41.06 -5.44 -39.97
N GLY A 1101 42.02 -6.35 -39.83
CA GLY A 1101 42.06 -7.62 -40.58
C GLY A 1101 42.57 -7.54 -42.01
N LEU A 1102 42.83 -6.35 -42.57
CA LEU A 1102 43.33 -6.20 -43.94
C LEU A 1102 44.76 -6.72 -44.11
N ALA A 1103 45.66 -6.45 -43.16
CA ALA A 1103 47.04 -6.96 -43.18
C ALA A 1103 47.07 -8.50 -43.25
N ALA A 1104 46.25 -9.18 -42.43
CA ALA A 1104 46.11 -10.63 -42.44
C ALA A 1104 45.50 -11.15 -43.76
N ALA A 1105 44.52 -10.43 -44.34
CA ALA A 1105 43.94 -10.81 -45.62
C ALA A 1105 44.95 -10.72 -46.77
N VAL A 1106 45.75 -9.64 -46.84
CA VAL A 1106 46.78 -9.47 -47.86
C VAL A 1106 47.92 -10.49 -47.69
N ALA A 1107 48.34 -10.78 -46.45
CA ALA A 1107 49.29 -11.86 -46.16
C ALA A 1107 48.77 -13.22 -46.65
N GLY A 1108 47.50 -13.51 -46.37
CA GLY A 1108 46.81 -14.71 -46.86
C GLY A 1108 46.77 -14.80 -48.39
N TRP A 1109 46.46 -13.69 -49.10
CA TRP A 1109 46.45 -13.69 -50.57
C TRP A 1109 47.85 -13.89 -51.18
N LEU A 1110 48.89 -13.31 -50.53
CA LEU A 1110 50.28 -13.48 -50.94
C LEU A 1110 50.75 -14.92 -50.75
N ALA A 1111 50.36 -15.56 -49.64
CA ALA A 1111 50.63 -16.98 -49.39
C ALA A 1111 49.86 -17.91 -50.35
N ASP A 1112 48.58 -17.62 -50.59
CA ASP A 1112 47.70 -18.40 -51.48
C ASP A 1112 48.19 -18.40 -52.93
N ALA A 1113 48.64 -17.24 -53.45
CA ALA A 1113 49.03 -17.09 -54.85
C ALA A 1113 50.23 -16.13 -55.03
N PRO A 1114 51.46 -16.56 -54.67
CA PRO A 1114 52.64 -15.70 -54.64
C PRO A 1114 53.00 -15.09 -56.00
N ARG A 1115 52.80 -15.84 -57.09
CA ARG A 1115 53.07 -15.37 -58.46
C ARG A 1115 52.08 -14.29 -58.94
N VAL A 1116 50.91 -14.22 -58.32
CA VAL A 1116 49.84 -13.27 -58.68
C VAL A 1116 49.96 -11.99 -57.85
N TRP A 1117 50.24 -12.11 -56.55
CA TRP A 1117 50.30 -10.97 -55.63
C TRP A 1117 51.70 -10.39 -55.40
N GLY A 1118 52.75 -11.18 -55.63
CA GLY A 1118 54.15 -10.75 -55.47
C GLY A 1118 54.51 -9.47 -56.24
N PRO A 1119 54.06 -9.28 -57.50
CA PRO A 1119 54.28 -8.04 -58.25
C PRO A 1119 53.46 -6.83 -57.76
N LEU A 1120 52.41 -7.04 -56.97
CA LEU A 1120 51.48 -6.00 -56.51
C LEU A 1120 51.76 -5.53 -55.08
N VAL A 1121 52.43 -6.36 -54.27
CA VAL A 1121 52.80 -6.05 -52.89
C VAL A 1121 54.25 -5.58 -52.85
N GLY A 1122 54.44 -4.27 -52.72
CA GLY A 1122 55.75 -3.62 -52.63
C GLY A 1122 56.39 -3.72 -51.24
N PRO A 1123 57.62 -3.20 -51.10
CA PRO A 1123 58.41 -3.34 -49.88
C PRO A 1123 57.77 -2.69 -48.65
N ALA A 1124 57.15 -1.51 -48.76
CA ALA A 1124 56.54 -0.84 -47.62
C ALA A 1124 55.31 -1.58 -47.10
N THR A 1125 54.53 -2.20 -47.99
CA THR A 1125 53.39 -3.03 -47.61
C THR A 1125 53.85 -4.31 -46.90
N ARG A 1126 54.94 -4.94 -47.35
CA ARG A 1126 55.50 -6.14 -46.69
C ARG A 1126 55.96 -5.85 -45.28
N GLU A 1127 56.70 -4.76 -45.08
CA GLU A 1127 57.18 -4.34 -43.76
C GLU A 1127 56.02 -4.16 -42.75
N VAL A 1128 54.91 -3.53 -43.18
CA VAL A 1128 53.72 -3.36 -42.34
C VAL A 1128 52.99 -4.69 -42.06
N ILE A 1129 52.91 -5.56 -43.07
CA ILE A 1129 52.31 -6.88 -42.88
C ILE A 1129 53.13 -7.68 -41.88
N ASP A 1130 54.45 -7.69 -41.99
CA ASP A 1130 55.36 -8.41 -41.11
C ASP A 1130 55.29 -7.85 -39.67
N GLU A 1131 55.24 -6.51 -39.51
CA GLU A 1131 55.05 -5.81 -38.23
C GLU A 1131 53.73 -6.19 -37.54
N LEU A 1132 52.60 -6.16 -38.26
CA LEU A 1132 51.27 -6.33 -37.67
C LEU A 1132 50.81 -7.79 -37.57
N THR A 1133 51.37 -8.69 -38.37
CA THR A 1133 51.05 -10.13 -38.32
C THR A 1133 52.08 -10.94 -37.53
N GLY A 1134 53.16 -10.31 -37.04
CA GLY A 1134 54.15 -10.92 -36.16
C GLY A 1134 55.09 -11.93 -36.84
N ALA A 1135 55.17 -11.91 -38.17
CA ALA A 1135 56.02 -12.79 -38.94
C ALA A 1135 57.37 -12.12 -39.21
N ALA A 1136 58.40 -12.47 -38.44
CA ALA A 1136 59.78 -12.16 -38.81
C ALA A 1136 60.12 -12.86 -40.15
N ALA A 1137 60.64 -12.11 -41.12
CA ALA A 1137 61.22 -12.68 -42.31
C ALA A 1137 62.39 -13.64 -41.94
N PRO A 1138 62.48 -14.85 -42.51
CA PRO A 1138 63.78 -15.41 -42.83
C PRO A 1138 64.29 -14.77 -44.12
N VAL A 1139 65.60 -14.53 -44.16
CA VAL A 1139 66.39 -13.94 -45.27
C VAL A 1139 65.99 -14.44 -46.66
#